data_AF-A0A1J4NMW4-F1
#
_entry.id   AF-A0A1J4NMW4-F1
#
_cell.length_a   1.000
_cell.length_b   1.000
_cell.length_c   1.000
_cell.angle_alpha   90.00
_cell.angle_beta   90.00
_cell.angle_gamma   90.00
#
_symmetry.space_group_name_H-M   'P 1'
#
loop_
_entity.id
_entity.type
_entity.pdbx_description
1 polymer ?
#
loop_
_entity_poly.entity_id
_entity_poly.type
_entity_poly.pdbx_seq_one_letter_code
_entity_poly.pdbx_strand_id
1 'polypeptide(L)'
;MWHARLLGGDNSNNQVLLRAFATAGDAGTPPPDSPLGAADLQDLVTLTSRDELIGPGGAPIDVPSAPLRAEQFIVTALGASAHLHGAWEEAPETDRSAYEVAGRPLPGLTAYDHITGLGRDQYVHVVHPGRLCTGHEALCVTEFKRVFVARPDDGIVAYLHREDHVVLKQPEVDYGSAGFTYEGREMPFRTLHITDRTTPVIEEPPDNASFWVTLKSSGDDHEFTVIGTDHEGRKVSFTMPLVFVPHGVKEPMLEARYAEKPQSPDPAKDRTRRSMGGQSMAMAQPPAGAPGSTCHAVDTLTFGFGTIGAEPGGDHMEVGLPHVRAATVRVAAVEQFAPNAGFLDVTFNSTYLKQTMQRHPAGAYLDLQAPVDLTLGAEKAGGIASPKSALKLVTAQAGVVPDVFKADETGAIVDAAQHSDIVKAFAGARLLGLIDLGRVLRTLVKDDLTAVQNYTDDQIQHALDAADGVLPVPVLRIRDLADGKSKELRYVWKTRLANPQAPPEKGELPDVIDARNATLTLDARTVRSQDGAARTTVEGRLSDFALEFADVARVEIADLRFRTGPGKKPDVTADGVEVKFEGALEFINTLRSALPADVFGAGAYVDVGPGGVTAGYKLTLPTIGIGVFTLSNVAVLAELKIPFDDGTGVTFRFSVAEREHPFIVTVSLFGGGGYFSLLVDAARGVRQIEGAIEFGGAVALDLGVASGGVSVMAGIRFSLSDTDASLTGYLRCNGFLSVLGIVTVSVEFYLQLTYEKRKDIHQSVISGRGTLTVSVRIAFFSKSVSLSLERSFAGAPGDPSFSDCVLESHWREYCEAYAP
;
A
#
# COMPACT_ATOMS: atom_id res chain seq x y z
N MET A 1 -29.16 -68.84 -49.20
CA MET A 1 -27.83 -68.21 -49.11
C MET A 1 -26.93 -69.13 -48.31
N TRP A 2 -25.74 -69.42 -48.83
CA TRP A 2 -24.71 -70.13 -48.07
C TRP A 2 -24.01 -69.16 -47.13
N HIS A 3 -23.68 -69.60 -45.92
CA HIS A 3 -22.87 -68.85 -44.97
C HIS A 3 -21.72 -69.74 -44.49
N ALA A 4 -20.58 -69.13 -44.18
CA ALA A 4 -19.49 -69.78 -43.49
C ALA A 4 -19.49 -69.28 -42.04
N ARG A 5 -19.48 -70.21 -41.07
CA ARG A 5 -19.34 -69.88 -39.65
C ARG A 5 -18.01 -70.42 -39.16
N LEU A 6 -17.20 -69.56 -38.53
CA LEU A 6 -16.02 -70.02 -37.82
C LEU A 6 -16.44 -70.57 -36.45
N LEU A 7 -15.87 -71.72 -36.07
CA LEU A 7 -16.10 -72.38 -34.79
C LEU A 7 -14.77 -72.51 -34.05
N GLY A 8 -14.77 -72.25 -32.75
CA GLY A 8 -13.59 -72.42 -31.89
C GLY A 8 -13.21 -73.90 -31.75
N GLY A 9 -11.92 -74.19 -31.57
CA GLY A 9 -11.38 -75.56 -31.52
C GLY A 9 -11.65 -76.32 -30.21
N ASP A 10 -12.00 -75.64 -29.11
CA ASP A 10 -12.21 -76.25 -27.79
C ASP A 10 -13.69 -76.28 -27.38
N ASN A 11 -14.17 -77.49 -27.05
CA ASN A 11 -15.57 -77.83 -26.75
C ASN A 11 -16.16 -77.17 -25.48
N SER A 12 -15.42 -76.35 -24.74
CA SER A 12 -15.92 -75.70 -23.52
C SER A 12 -16.37 -74.25 -23.70
N ASN A 13 -15.88 -73.50 -24.71
CA ASN A 13 -16.21 -72.07 -24.86
C ASN A 13 -16.54 -71.59 -26.30
N ASN A 14 -16.34 -72.39 -27.34
CA ASN A 14 -16.75 -72.10 -28.73
C ASN A 14 -16.32 -70.73 -29.33
N GLN A 15 -15.41 -70.00 -28.66
CA GLN A 15 -14.90 -68.68 -29.07
C GLN A 15 -13.83 -68.82 -30.16
N VAL A 16 -13.86 -67.92 -31.15
CA VAL A 16 -12.89 -67.83 -32.24
C VAL A 16 -11.89 -66.72 -31.91
N LEU A 17 -10.60 -66.93 -32.16
CA LEU A 17 -9.56 -65.91 -31.98
C LEU A 17 -9.17 -65.34 -33.36
N LEU A 18 -9.29 -64.02 -33.53
CA LEU A 18 -9.03 -63.32 -34.77
C LEU A 18 -7.85 -62.36 -34.63
N ARG A 19 -7.05 -62.24 -35.69
CA ARG A 19 -5.94 -61.29 -35.78
C ARG A 19 -6.07 -60.51 -37.08
N ALA A 20 -5.99 -59.20 -37.00
CA ALA A 20 -5.89 -58.33 -38.15
C ALA A 20 -4.44 -58.29 -38.62
N PHE A 21 -4.20 -58.56 -39.90
CA PHE A 21 -2.86 -58.61 -40.47
C PHE A 21 -2.47 -57.29 -41.16
N ALA A 22 -3.43 -56.60 -41.74
CA ALA A 22 -3.23 -55.34 -42.44
C ALA A 22 -4.52 -54.52 -42.43
N THR A 23 -4.39 -53.20 -42.61
CA THR A 23 -5.51 -52.35 -43.00
C THR A 23 -5.72 -52.45 -44.51
N ALA A 24 -6.83 -51.94 -45.04
CA ALA A 24 -7.13 -52.01 -46.47
C ALA A 24 -6.17 -51.19 -47.37
N GLY A 25 -5.20 -50.47 -46.80
CA GLY A 25 -4.15 -49.75 -47.52
C GLY A 25 -4.71 -48.77 -48.56
N ASP A 26 -4.26 -48.88 -49.82
CA ASP A 26 -4.65 -48.05 -50.96
C ASP A 26 -6.12 -48.23 -51.42
N ALA A 27 -6.89 -49.14 -50.80
CA ALA A 27 -8.29 -49.38 -51.14
C ALA A 27 -9.26 -48.28 -50.68
N GLY A 28 -8.76 -47.25 -49.99
CA GLY A 28 -9.50 -46.05 -49.58
C GLY A 28 -9.53 -45.84 -48.07
N THR A 29 -9.70 -44.59 -47.63
CA THR A 29 -9.99 -44.25 -46.23
C THR A 29 -11.41 -44.70 -45.86
N PRO A 30 -11.67 -45.03 -44.59
CA PRO A 30 -13.03 -45.22 -44.12
C PRO A 30 -13.93 -44.02 -44.50
N PRO A 31 -15.22 -44.22 -44.78
CA PRO A 31 -16.15 -43.11 -44.97
C PRO A 31 -16.11 -42.16 -43.77
N PRO A 32 -16.40 -40.85 -43.95
CA PRO A 32 -16.39 -39.88 -42.85
C PRO A 32 -17.27 -40.26 -41.66
N ASP A 33 -18.38 -40.98 -41.90
CA ASP A 33 -19.31 -41.43 -40.85
C ASP A 33 -19.01 -42.85 -40.33
N SER A 34 -17.82 -43.38 -40.61
CA SER A 34 -17.38 -44.70 -40.12
C SER A 34 -17.16 -44.67 -38.60
N PRO A 35 -17.66 -45.67 -37.85
CA PRO A 35 -17.39 -45.78 -36.41
C PRO A 35 -15.92 -45.94 -36.03
N LEU A 36 -15.08 -46.40 -36.97
CA LEU A 36 -13.65 -46.57 -36.78
C LEU A 36 -12.89 -45.66 -37.75
N GLY A 37 -11.95 -44.90 -37.19
CA GLY A 37 -11.02 -44.07 -37.94
C GLY A 37 -9.82 -44.86 -38.46
N ALA A 38 -8.97 -44.20 -39.24
CA ALA A 38 -7.75 -44.81 -39.76
C ALA A 38 -6.76 -45.21 -38.63
N ALA A 39 -6.70 -44.41 -37.56
CA ALA A 39 -5.88 -44.69 -36.38
C ALA A 39 -6.35 -45.95 -35.64
N ASP A 40 -7.66 -46.09 -35.39
CA ASP A 40 -8.22 -47.27 -34.72
C ASP A 40 -7.94 -48.55 -35.52
N LEU A 41 -8.08 -48.50 -36.84
CA LEU A 41 -7.78 -49.64 -37.70
C LEU A 41 -6.29 -50.01 -37.68
N GLN A 42 -5.40 -49.02 -37.61
CA GLN A 42 -3.96 -49.24 -37.49
C GLN A 42 -3.59 -49.83 -36.12
N ASP A 43 -4.24 -49.37 -35.05
CA ASP A 43 -4.08 -49.90 -33.70
C ASP A 43 -4.58 -51.33 -33.61
N LEU A 44 -5.75 -51.63 -34.18
CA LEU A 44 -6.27 -53.00 -34.25
C LEU A 44 -5.30 -53.95 -34.97
N VAL A 45 -4.64 -53.51 -36.04
CA VAL A 45 -3.58 -54.30 -36.67
C VAL A 45 -2.41 -54.47 -35.71
N THR A 46 -1.88 -53.39 -35.15
CA THR A 46 -0.70 -53.42 -34.27
C THR A 46 -0.93 -54.30 -33.03
N LEU A 47 -2.09 -54.17 -32.39
CA LEU A 47 -2.45 -54.87 -31.16
C LEU A 47 -2.86 -56.32 -31.39
N THR A 48 -3.20 -56.74 -32.62
CA THR A 48 -3.66 -58.10 -32.89
C THR A 48 -2.76 -58.92 -33.82
N SER A 49 -1.95 -58.31 -34.69
CA SER A 49 -1.21 -58.99 -35.77
C SER A 49 -0.12 -59.93 -35.29
N ARG A 50 0.33 -59.79 -34.03
CA ARG A 50 1.49 -60.52 -33.47
C ARG A 50 2.79 -60.27 -34.23
N ASP A 51 2.83 -59.19 -35.01
CA ASP A 51 3.99 -58.78 -35.80
C ASP A 51 5.12 -58.33 -34.86
N GLU A 52 6.32 -58.85 -35.06
CA GLU A 52 7.49 -58.43 -34.28
C GLU A 52 7.95 -57.05 -34.82
N LEU A 53 7.63 -55.99 -34.08
CA LEU A 53 8.08 -54.65 -34.41
C LEU A 53 9.54 -54.47 -34.04
N ILE A 54 10.41 -54.38 -35.06
CA ILE A 54 11.87 -54.22 -34.90
C ILE A 54 12.30 -52.92 -35.56
N GLY A 55 12.81 -51.98 -34.77
CA GLY A 55 13.48 -50.77 -35.28
C GLY A 55 14.83 -51.09 -35.93
N PRO A 56 15.39 -50.23 -36.81
CA PRO A 56 16.69 -50.47 -37.44
C PRO A 56 17.81 -50.69 -36.40
N GLY A 57 18.29 -51.94 -36.28
CA GLY A 57 19.35 -52.33 -35.34
C GLY A 57 18.93 -52.48 -33.87
N GLY A 58 17.63 -52.44 -33.56
CA GLY A 58 17.09 -52.54 -32.21
C GLY A 58 16.62 -53.94 -31.79
N ALA A 59 16.28 -54.10 -30.51
CA ALA A 59 15.55 -55.27 -30.01
C ALA A 59 14.05 -55.16 -30.39
N PRO A 60 13.32 -56.29 -30.46
CA PRO A 60 11.87 -56.28 -30.65
C PRO A 60 11.17 -55.47 -29.56
N ILE A 61 10.17 -54.67 -29.95
CA ILE A 61 9.31 -53.93 -29.01
C ILE A 61 8.32 -54.92 -28.38
N ASP A 62 8.16 -54.85 -27.06
CA ASP A 62 7.16 -55.65 -26.35
C ASP A 62 5.76 -55.04 -26.54
N VAL A 63 5.11 -55.40 -27.64
CA VAL A 63 3.74 -54.95 -27.92
C VAL A 63 2.78 -55.75 -27.05
N PRO A 64 1.83 -55.11 -26.32
CA PRO A 64 0.82 -55.81 -25.52
C PRO A 64 -0.25 -56.48 -26.39
N SER A 65 0.17 -57.37 -27.30
CA SER A 65 -0.67 -57.92 -28.37
C SER A 65 -1.54 -59.08 -27.88
N ALA A 66 -2.85 -58.97 -28.14
CA ALA A 66 -3.83 -60.02 -27.92
C ALA A 66 -4.78 -60.15 -29.13
N PRO A 67 -5.22 -61.37 -29.50
CA PRO A 67 -6.20 -61.54 -30.57
C PRO A 67 -7.58 -61.04 -30.13
N LEU A 68 -8.40 -60.63 -31.10
CA LEU A 68 -9.82 -60.39 -30.88
C LEU A 68 -10.54 -61.70 -30.58
N ARG A 69 -11.35 -61.71 -29.53
CA ARG A 69 -12.23 -62.83 -29.19
C ARG A 69 -13.56 -62.62 -29.92
N ALA A 70 -13.93 -63.58 -30.74
CA ALA A 70 -15.18 -63.59 -31.45
C ALA A 70 -16.12 -64.66 -30.89
N GLU A 71 -17.21 -64.24 -30.25
CA GLU A 71 -18.28 -65.17 -29.81
C GLU A 71 -19.07 -65.72 -31.00
N GLN A 72 -19.18 -64.90 -32.04
CA GLN A 72 -19.77 -65.24 -33.31
C GLN A 72 -18.95 -64.62 -34.43
N PHE A 73 -18.69 -65.39 -35.48
CA PHE A 73 -18.15 -64.88 -36.73
C PHE A 73 -18.72 -65.67 -37.90
N ILE A 74 -19.64 -65.04 -38.64
CA ILE A 74 -20.35 -65.61 -39.79
C ILE A 74 -20.09 -64.72 -40.99
N VAL A 75 -19.69 -65.31 -42.12
CA VAL A 75 -19.47 -64.59 -43.37
C VAL A 75 -20.49 -65.06 -44.41
N THR A 76 -21.09 -64.10 -45.12
CA THR A 76 -22.01 -64.32 -46.23
C THR A 76 -21.62 -63.45 -47.42
N ALA A 77 -22.22 -63.69 -48.59
CA ALA A 77 -22.09 -62.79 -49.73
C ALA A 77 -22.65 -61.37 -49.47
N LEU A 78 -23.46 -61.18 -48.42
CA LEU A 78 -24.01 -59.88 -48.04
C LEU A 78 -23.16 -59.15 -46.98
N GLY A 79 -22.15 -59.80 -46.40
CA GLY A 79 -21.32 -59.24 -45.34
C GLY A 79 -21.12 -60.19 -44.16
N ALA A 80 -20.33 -59.72 -43.18
CA ALA A 80 -20.02 -60.47 -41.97
C ALA A 80 -21.02 -60.15 -40.84
N SER A 81 -21.37 -61.16 -40.04
CA SER A 81 -22.03 -60.97 -38.74
C SER A 81 -21.07 -61.43 -37.67
N ALA A 82 -20.65 -60.52 -36.79
CA ALA A 82 -19.59 -60.77 -35.83
C ALA A 82 -19.87 -60.09 -34.50
N HIS A 83 -19.45 -60.74 -33.42
CA HIS A 83 -19.43 -60.21 -32.06
C HIS A 83 -17.97 -60.28 -31.60
N LEU A 84 -17.27 -59.17 -31.71
CA LEU A 84 -15.83 -59.05 -31.49
C LEU A 84 -15.54 -58.34 -30.18
N HIS A 85 -14.56 -58.83 -29.44
CA HIS A 85 -14.08 -58.26 -28.18
C HIS A 85 -12.55 -58.22 -28.16
N GLY A 86 -11.99 -57.06 -27.89
CA GLY A 86 -10.56 -56.80 -27.77
C GLY A 86 -10.28 -55.98 -26.53
N ALA A 87 -9.25 -56.35 -25.78
CA ALA A 87 -8.76 -55.62 -24.63
C ALA A 87 -7.25 -55.80 -24.54
N TRP A 88 -6.54 -54.70 -24.37
CA TRP A 88 -5.08 -54.65 -24.35
C TRP A 88 -4.61 -53.75 -23.21
N GLU A 89 -3.42 -54.04 -22.69
CA GLU A 89 -2.76 -53.14 -21.75
C GLU A 89 -2.27 -51.90 -22.50
N GLU A 90 -2.27 -50.76 -21.80
CA GLU A 90 -1.73 -49.50 -22.34
C GLU A 90 -0.21 -49.64 -22.56
N ALA A 91 0.26 -49.32 -23.75
CA ALA A 91 1.68 -49.33 -24.05
C ALA A 91 2.38 -48.17 -23.31
N PRO A 92 3.52 -48.39 -22.63
CA PRO A 92 4.21 -47.34 -21.90
C PRO A 92 4.63 -46.17 -22.81
N GLU A 93 4.39 -44.93 -22.37
CA GLU A 93 4.83 -43.74 -23.10
C GLU A 93 6.36 -43.71 -23.36
N THR A 94 7.15 -44.35 -22.50
CA THR A 94 8.60 -44.52 -22.70
C THR A 94 8.96 -45.24 -23.98
N ASP A 95 8.05 -46.05 -24.51
CA ASP A 95 8.28 -46.87 -25.69
C ASP A 95 7.91 -46.13 -26.99
N ARG A 96 7.30 -44.93 -26.90
CA ARG A 96 6.88 -44.12 -28.05
C ARG A 96 7.97 -43.98 -29.10
N SER A 97 9.18 -43.61 -28.69
CA SER A 97 10.31 -43.46 -29.61
C SER A 97 10.67 -44.78 -30.29
N ALA A 98 10.54 -45.92 -29.62
CA ALA A 98 10.78 -47.23 -30.22
C ALA A 98 9.73 -47.55 -31.30
N TYR A 99 8.44 -47.30 -31.01
CA TYR A 99 7.36 -47.46 -31.99
C TYR A 99 7.58 -46.57 -33.22
N GLU A 100 7.91 -45.30 -33.02
CA GLU A 100 8.17 -44.34 -34.11
C GLU A 100 9.34 -44.80 -35.00
N VAL A 101 10.42 -45.30 -34.40
CA VAL A 101 11.58 -45.87 -35.11
C VAL A 101 11.20 -47.14 -35.87
N ALA A 102 10.25 -47.94 -35.37
CA ALA A 102 9.68 -49.09 -36.07
C ALA A 102 8.61 -48.71 -37.13
N GLY A 103 8.39 -47.42 -37.38
CA GLY A 103 7.44 -46.94 -38.39
C GLY A 103 5.97 -47.13 -37.99
N ARG A 104 5.67 -47.21 -36.70
CA ARG A 104 4.31 -47.32 -36.14
C ARG A 104 4.08 -46.20 -35.11
N PRO A 105 2.87 -45.62 -35.00
CA PRO A 105 2.53 -44.82 -33.84
C PRO A 105 2.42 -45.72 -32.59
N LEU A 106 2.60 -45.13 -31.41
CA LEU A 106 2.24 -45.78 -30.16
C LEU A 106 0.72 -46.07 -30.18
N PRO A 107 0.27 -47.32 -29.96
CA PRO A 107 -1.15 -47.65 -29.98
C PRO A 107 -1.93 -46.86 -28.94
N GLY A 108 -3.02 -46.21 -29.36
CA GLY A 108 -3.92 -45.43 -28.52
C GLY A 108 -5.21 -46.17 -28.16
N LEU A 109 -5.40 -47.42 -28.58
CA LEU A 109 -6.61 -48.20 -28.31
C LEU A 109 -6.38 -49.23 -27.19
N THR A 110 -7.24 -49.25 -26.18
CA THR A 110 -7.16 -50.22 -25.05
C THR A 110 -8.32 -51.20 -24.99
N ALA A 111 -9.47 -50.86 -25.56
CA ALA A 111 -10.59 -51.77 -25.72
C ALA A 111 -11.34 -51.53 -27.02
N TYR A 112 -11.89 -52.61 -27.57
CA TYR A 112 -12.69 -52.60 -28.78
C TYR A 112 -13.76 -53.68 -28.73
N ASP A 113 -15.03 -53.28 -28.76
CA ASP A 113 -16.15 -54.19 -28.96
C ASP A 113 -16.90 -53.84 -30.24
N HIS A 114 -17.24 -54.84 -31.03
CA HIS A 114 -18.00 -54.64 -32.28
C HIS A 114 -19.01 -55.74 -32.52
N ILE A 115 -20.27 -55.35 -32.58
CA ILE A 115 -21.38 -56.19 -33.00
C ILE A 115 -21.83 -55.71 -34.37
N THR A 116 -21.77 -56.61 -35.36
CA THR A 116 -22.21 -56.35 -36.73
C THR A 116 -23.12 -57.48 -37.21
N GLY A 117 -24.08 -57.14 -38.08
CA GLY A 117 -24.98 -58.09 -38.72
C GLY A 117 -25.03 -57.86 -40.23
N LEU A 118 -24.60 -58.85 -41.02
CA LEU A 118 -24.49 -58.78 -42.48
C LEU A 118 -23.76 -57.51 -42.96
N GLY A 119 -22.68 -57.13 -42.28
CA GLY A 119 -21.86 -55.96 -42.60
C GLY A 119 -22.40 -54.62 -42.09
N ARG A 120 -23.51 -54.61 -41.34
CA ARG A 120 -24.06 -53.40 -40.72
C ARG A 120 -23.74 -53.33 -39.24
N ASP A 121 -23.15 -52.22 -38.82
CA ASP A 121 -22.81 -51.97 -37.41
C ASP A 121 -24.06 -51.89 -36.54
N GLN A 122 -24.06 -52.62 -35.43
CA GLN A 122 -25.12 -52.60 -34.42
C GLN A 122 -24.62 -51.95 -33.13
N TYR A 123 -23.40 -52.28 -32.72
CA TYR A 123 -22.72 -51.70 -31.57
C TYR A 123 -21.23 -51.59 -31.87
N VAL A 124 -20.62 -50.45 -31.60
CA VAL A 124 -19.16 -50.27 -31.61
C VAL A 124 -18.78 -49.54 -30.34
N HIS A 125 -17.76 -50.01 -29.64
CA HIS A 125 -17.23 -49.40 -28.43
C HIS A 125 -15.72 -49.34 -28.57
N VAL A 126 -15.14 -48.14 -28.46
CA VAL A 126 -13.69 -47.92 -28.51
C VAL A 126 -13.27 -47.09 -27.30
N VAL A 127 -12.11 -47.43 -26.74
CA VAL A 127 -11.58 -46.79 -25.55
C VAL A 127 -10.14 -46.35 -25.79
N HIS A 128 -9.92 -45.04 -25.69
CA HIS A 128 -8.61 -44.42 -25.83
C HIS A 128 -8.13 -43.88 -24.47
N PRO A 129 -6.94 -44.26 -23.97
CA PRO A 129 -6.40 -43.71 -22.75
C PRO A 129 -5.86 -42.30 -22.98
N GLY A 130 -5.75 -41.56 -21.89
CA GLY A 130 -5.17 -40.23 -21.85
C GLY A 130 -5.15 -39.71 -20.43
N ARG A 131 -4.99 -38.38 -20.30
CA ARG A 131 -4.96 -37.71 -19.00
C ARG A 131 -5.77 -36.43 -19.04
N LEU A 132 -6.34 -36.04 -17.91
CA LEU A 132 -6.84 -34.69 -17.75
C LEU A 132 -5.67 -33.72 -17.56
N CYS A 133 -5.83 -32.43 -17.86
CA CYS A 133 -4.75 -31.42 -17.70
C CYS A 133 -4.19 -31.34 -16.27
N THR A 134 -4.97 -31.75 -15.27
CA THR A 134 -4.54 -31.90 -13.87
C THR A 134 -3.73 -33.17 -13.60
N GLY A 135 -3.49 -34.03 -14.60
CA GLY A 135 -2.63 -35.21 -14.50
C GLY A 135 -3.36 -36.52 -14.19
N HIS A 136 -4.67 -36.47 -13.97
CA HIS A 136 -5.48 -37.64 -13.65
C HIS A 136 -5.60 -38.56 -14.87
N GLU A 137 -5.29 -39.85 -14.72
CA GLU A 137 -5.54 -40.85 -15.78
C GLU A 137 -7.04 -40.96 -16.09
N ALA A 138 -7.37 -40.84 -17.37
CA ALA A 138 -8.73 -40.87 -17.87
C ALA A 138 -8.81 -41.65 -19.20
N LEU A 139 -10.01 -42.06 -19.56
CA LEU A 139 -10.32 -42.77 -20.80
C LEU A 139 -11.34 -41.95 -21.58
N CYS A 140 -11.09 -41.73 -22.87
CA CYS A 140 -12.12 -41.29 -23.80
C CYS A 140 -12.82 -42.53 -24.35
N VAL A 141 -14.13 -42.62 -24.12
CA VAL A 141 -14.96 -43.77 -24.50
C VAL A 141 -15.93 -43.30 -25.56
N THR A 142 -15.88 -43.91 -26.74
CA THR A 142 -16.82 -43.65 -27.83
C THR A 142 -17.67 -44.89 -28.07
N GLU A 143 -18.99 -44.71 -28.03
CA GLU A 143 -19.98 -45.75 -28.27
C GLU A 143 -20.88 -45.40 -29.46
N PHE A 144 -21.03 -46.35 -30.37
CA PHE A 144 -22.02 -46.29 -31.45
C PHE A 144 -23.09 -47.35 -31.18
N LYS A 145 -24.36 -46.96 -31.10
CA LYS A 145 -25.50 -47.86 -30.89
C LYS A 145 -26.53 -47.69 -32.00
N ARG A 146 -26.97 -48.79 -32.61
CA ARG A 146 -28.03 -48.74 -33.62
C ARG A 146 -29.40 -48.59 -32.94
N VAL A 147 -30.06 -47.45 -33.16
CA VAL A 147 -31.36 -47.11 -32.58
C VAL A 147 -32.42 -47.02 -33.68
N PHE A 148 -33.58 -47.62 -33.44
CA PHE A 148 -34.72 -47.60 -34.35
C PHE A 148 -35.70 -46.51 -33.93
N VAL A 149 -35.90 -45.51 -34.79
CA VAL A 149 -36.76 -44.36 -34.51
C VAL A 149 -37.91 -44.36 -35.51
N ALA A 150 -39.14 -44.32 -35.00
CA ALA A 150 -40.33 -44.15 -35.82
C ALA A 150 -40.46 -42.68 -36.26
N ARG A 151 -40.50 -42.44 -37.56
CA ARG A 151 -40.78 -41.13 -38.15
C ARG A 151 -42.22 -41.08 -38.68
N PRO A 152 -42.90 -39.92 -38.59
CA PRO A 152 -44.29 -39.77 -39.05
C PRO A 152 -44.51 -40.19 -40.52
N ASP A 153 -43.55 -39.92 -41.42
CA ASP A 153 -43.73 -40.08 -42.87
C ASP A 153 -42.83 -41.18 -43.50
N ASP A 154 -41.74 -41.59 -42.84
CA ASP A 154 -40.71 -42.50 -43.40
C ASP A 154 -40.71 -43.92 -42.77
N GLY A 155 -41.66 -44.23 -41.90
CA GLY A 155 -41.67 -45.49 -41.15
C GLY A 155 -40.56 -45.57 -40.10
N ILE A 156 -40.04 -46.77 -39.82
CA ILE A 156 -38.97 -46.99 -38.83
C ILE A 156 -37.61 -46.85 -39.52
N VAL A 157 -36.81 -45.86 -39.11
CA VAL A 157 -35.45 -45.65 -39.61
C VAL A 157 -34.43 -46.07 -38.55
N ALA A 158 -33.35 -46.74 -38.97
CA ALA A 158 -32.30 -47.25 -38.09
C ALA A 158 -31.06 -46.34 -38.12
N TYR A 159 -30.93 -45.46 -37.11
CA TYR A 159 -29.78 -44.56 -36.95
C TYR A 159 -28.66 -45.24 -36.21
N LEU A 160 -27.42 -44.95 -36.59
CA LEU A 160 -26.28 -45.21 -35.72
C LEU A 160 -26.08 -43.99 -34.84
N HIS A 161 -26.29 -44.13 -33.53
CA HIS A 161 -26.19 -43.04 -32.56
C HIS A 161 -24.83 -43.10 -31.88
N ARG A 162 -24.08 -41.98 -31.93
CA ARG A 162 -22.77 -41.82 -31.29
C ARG A 162 -22.91 -41.11 -29.95
N GLU A 163 -22.34 -41.71 -28.90
CA GLU A 163 -22.19 -41.16 -27.55
C GLU A 163 -20.70 -41.19 -27.18
N ASP A 164 -20.16 -40.06 -26.75
CA ASP A 164 -18.79 -39.94 -26.29
C ASP A 164 -18.80 -39.57 -24.79
N HIS A 165 -17.88 -40.13 -24.02
CA HIS A 165 -17.73 -39.91 -22.58
C HIS A 165 -16.27 -39.84 -22.19
N VAL A 166 -15.96 -39.12 -21.11
CA VAL A 166 -14.68 -39.25 -20.41
C VAL A 166 -14.91 -40.01 -19.10
N VAL A 167 -14.15 -41.09 -18.90
CA VAL A 167 -14.19 -41.94 -17.70
C VAL A 167 -12.90 -41.75 -16.92
N LEU A 168 -13.02 -41.41 -15.64
CA LEU A 168 -11.88 -41.18 -14.77
C LEU A 168 -11.38 -42.48 -14.15
N LYS A 169 -10.12 -42.84 -14.44
CA LYS A 169 -9.47 -44.06 -13.96
C LYS A 169 -8.75 -43.82 -12.63
N GLN A 170 -8.00 -42.71 -12.55
CA GLN A 170 -7.32 -42.28 -11.34
C GLN A 170 -8.05 -41.06 -10.74
N PRO A 171 -8.80 -41.20 -9.64
CA PRO A 171 -9.56 -40.10 -9.05
C PRO A 171 -8.71 -39.11 -8.25
N GLU A 172 -7.49 -39.48 -7.85
CA GLU A 172 -6.67 -38.67 -6.97
C GLU A 172 -5.24 -38.61 -7.49
N VAL A 173 -4.70 -37.39 -7.57
CA VAL A 173 -3.31 -37.11 -7.95
C VAL A 173 -2.63 -36.36 -6.81
N ASP A 174 -1.41 -36.80 -6.49
CA ASP A 174 -0.52 -36.15 -5.54
C ASP A 174 0.51 -35.31 -6.30
N TYR A 175 0.53 -34.01 -5.99
CA TYR A 175 1.44 -33.02 -6.54
C TYR A 175 2.58 -32.86 -5.54
N GLY A 176 3.60 -33.69 -5.72
CA GLY A 176 4.91 -33.47 -5.09
C GLY A 176 5.62 -32.25 -5.68
N SER A 177 6.92 -32.11 -5.40
CA SER A 177 7.73 -31.01 -5.94
C SER A 177 8.27 -31.24 -7.35
N ALA A 178 8.10 -32.46 -7.90
CA ALA A 178 8.67 -32.85 -9.18
C ALA A 178 7.92 -32.18 -10.35
N GLY A 179 8.67 -31.67 -11.33
CA GLY A 179 8.14 -31.08 -12.56
C GLY A 179 7.75 -29.59 -12.47
N PHE A 180 7.40 -29.09 -11.28
CA PHE A 180 7.10 -27.67 -11.06
C PHE A 180 8.32 -26.76 -11.20
N THR A 181 8.13 -25.55 -11.72
CA THR A 181 9.20 -24.55 -11.91
C THR A 181 9.81 -24.13 -10.57
N TYR A 182 8.98 -23.94 -9.54
CA TYR A 182 9.44 -23.52 -8.22
C TYR A 182 9.19 -24.59 -7.15
N GLU A 183 9.47 -25.85 -7.50
CA GLU A 183 9.40 -27.01 -6.58
C GLU A 183 8.03 -27.15 -5.90
N GLY A 184 6.95 -26.75 -6.59
CA GLY A 184 5.57 -26.85 -6.12
C GLY A 184 5.07 -25.64 -5.32
N ARG A 185 5.91 -24.62 -5.08
CA ARG A 185 5.50 -23.41 -4.33
C ARG A 185 4.43 -22.59 -5.03
N GLU A 186 4.33 -22.69 -6.36
CA GLU A 186 3.25 -22.09 -7.16
C GLU A 186 1.89 -22.80 -7.02
N MET A 187 1.81 -23.92 -6.30
CA MET A 187 0.57 -24.70 -6.12
C MET A 187 0.16 -24.80 -4.63
N PRO A 188 -1.01 -24.26 -4.24
CA PRO A 188 -1.45 -24.31 -2.84
C PRO A 188 -2.01 -25.69 -2.42
N PHE A 189 -2.36 -26.56 -3.37
CA PHE A 189 -2.87 -27.90 -3.09
C PHE A 189 -1.78 -28.96 -3.27
N ARG A 190 -1.71 -29.88 -2.31
CA ARG A 190 -0.85 -31.09 -2.38
C ARG A 190 -1.53 -32.21 -3.14
N THR A 191 -2.85 -32.36 -3.01
CA THR A 191 -3.60 -33.35 -3.77
C THR A 191 -4.84 -32.73 -4.36
N LEU A 192 -5.26 -33.23 -5.52
CA LEU A 192 -6.58 -32.97 -6.10
C LEU A 192 -7.29 -34.31 -6.25
N HIS A 193 -8.55 -34.35 -5.83
CA HIS A 193 -9.42 -35.51 -5.96
C HIS A 193 -10.66 -35.13 -6.77
N ILE A 194 -10.88 -35.75 -7.92
CA ILE A 194 -12.07 -35.55 -8.75
C ILE A 194 -13.12 -36.59 -8.38
N THR A 195 -14.33 -36.14 -8.05
CA THR A 195 -15.41 -37.05 -7.63
C THR A 195 -16.19 -37.64 -8.80
N ASP A 196 -16.23 -36.95 -9.93
CA ASP A 196 -16.90 -37.36 -11.16
C ASP A 196 -16.17 -38.55 -11.78
N ARG A 197 -16.84 -39.70 -11.87
CA ARG A 197 -16.26 -40.93 -12.45
C ARG A 197 -16.48 -41.05 -13.94
N THR A 198 -17.56 -40.50 -14.44
CA THR A 198 -17.91 -40.51 -15.86
C THR A 198 -18.68 -39.25 -16.17
N THR A 199 -18.31 -38.58 -17.26
CA THR A 199 -19.01 -37.39 -17.71
C THR A 199 -20.37 -37.76 -18.31
N PRO A 200 -21.34 -36.83 -18.35
CA PRO A 200 -22.45 -36.93 -19.29
C PRO A 200 -21.95 -37.03 -20.75
N VAL A 201 -22.87 -37.22 -21.70
CA VAL A 201 -22.50 -37.29 -23.13
C VAL A 201 -21.85 -35.97 -23.56
N ILE A 202 -20.64 -36.05 -24.09
CA ILE A 202 -19.83 -34.91 -24.53
C ILE A 202 -19.96 -34.67 -26.05
N GLU A 203 -19.55 -33.48 -26.49
CA GLU A 203 -19.38 -33.21 -27.91
C GLU A 203 -18.36 -34.17 -28.54
N GLU A 204 -18.49 -34.39 -29.84
CA GLU A 204 -17.61 -35.29 -30.58
C GLU A 204 -16.15 -34.83 -30.46
N PRO A 205 -15.27 -35.65 -29.84
CA PRO A 205 -13.88 -35.29 -29.63
C PRO A 205 -13.15 -35.21 -30.98
N PRO A 206 -12.22 -34.25 -31.16
CA PRO A 206 -11.40 -34.18 -32.35
C PRO A 206 -10.40 -35.35 -32.39
N ASP A 207 -10.16 -35.87 -33.60
CA ASP A 207 -9.21 -36.96 -33.82
C ASP A 207 -7.79 -36.59 -33.35
N ASN A 208 -7.22 -37.40 -32.45
CA ASN A 208 -5.83 -37.30 -31.97
C ASN A 208 -5.41 -35.90 -31.45
N ALA A 209 -6.35 -35.12 -30.92
CA ALA A 209 -6.07 -33.79 -30.39
C ALA A 209 -6.62 -33.62 -28.98
N SER A 210 -5.99 -32.74 -28.19
CA SER A 210 -6.52 -32.33 -26.90
C SER A 210 -7.79 -31.50 -27.07
N PHE A 211 -8.72 -31.60 -26.14
CA PHE A 211 -9.99 -30.87 -26.17
C PHE A 211 -10.51 -30.54 -24.77
N TRP A 212 -11.19 -29.40 -24.65
CA TRP A 212 -12.00 -29.09 -23.47
C TRP A 212 -13.22 -30.03 -23.45
N VAL A 213 -13.48 -30.64 -22.31
CA VAL A 213 -14.63 -31.55 -22.16
C VAL A 213 -15.91 -30.70 -22.17
N THR A 214 -16.63 -30.68 -23.29
CA THR A 214 -17.87 -29.91 -23.48
C THR A 214 -19.08 -30.84 -23.56
N LEU A 215 -20.22 -30.42 -23.02
CA LEU A 215 -21.44 -31.23 -22.98
C LEU A 215 -22.20 -31.15 -24.30
N LYS A 216 -22.56 -32.30 -24.88
CA LYS A 216 -23.34 -32.36 -26.14
C LYS A 216 -24.71 -31.69 -26.03
N SER A 217 -25.29 -31.67 -24.83
CA SER A 217 -26.63 -31.15 -24.58
C SER A 217 -26.73 -29.62 -24.63
N SER A 218 -25.66 -28.91 -24.28
CA SER A 218 -25.66 -27.45 -24.17
C SER A 218 -24.53 -26.74 -24.90
N GLY A 219 -23.44 -27.44 -25.23
CA GLY A 219 -22.19 -26.85 -25.72
C GLY A 219 -21.39 -26.11 -24.64
N ASP A 220 -21.81 -26.17 -23.38
CA ASP A 220 -21.05 -25.61 -22.26
C ASP A 220 -19.94 -26.58 -21.81
N ASP A 221 -18.88 -26.05 -21.21
CA ASP A 221 -17.83 -26.87 -20.60
C ASP A 221 -18.41 -27.71 -19.43
N HIS A 222 -17.96 -28.96 -19.32
CA HIS A 222 -18.30 -29.83 -18.20
C HIS A 222 -17.51 -29.42 -16.96
N GLU A 223 -18.23 -29.10 -15.89
CA GLU A 223 -17.69 -28.68 -14.61
C GLU A 223 -17.40 -29.89 -13.71
N PHE A 224 -16.15 -30.37 -13.70
CA PHE A 224 -15.72 -31.45 -12.81
C PHE A 224 -15.70 -30.97 -11.37
N THR A 225 -16.24 -31.77 -10.44
CA THR A 225 -16.18 -31.50 -9.00
C THR A 225 -14.85 -32.00 -8.45
N VAL A 226 -14.07 -31.06 -7.91
CA VAL A 226 -12.70 -31.27 -7.43
C VAL A 226 -12.60 -30.93 -5.96
N ILE A 227 -11.91 -31.78 -5.20
CA ILE A 227 -11.57 -31.57 -3.80
C ILE A 227 -10.05 -31.44 -3.72
N GLY A 228 -9.56 -30.23 -3.44
CA GLY A 228 -8.15 -29.97 -3.22
C GLY A 228 -7.78 -30.09 -1.74
N THR A 229 -6.65 -30.75 -1.43
CA THR A 229 -6.08 -30.80 -0.07
C THR A 229 -4.92 -29.81 0.05
N ASP A 230 -5.04 -28.82 0.92
CA ASP A 230 -4.02 -27.77 1.09
C ASP A 230 -2.76 -28.25 1.85
N HIS A 231 -1.77 -27.35 2.01
CA HIS A 231 -0.52 -27.59 2.77
C HIS A 231 -0.69 -27.89 4.26
N GLU A 232 -1.89 -27.71 4.81
CA GLU A 232 -2.24 -28.01 6.21
C GLU A 232 -3.28 -29.15 6.34
N GLY A 233 -3.69 -29.74 5.23
CA GLY A 233 -4.60 -30.90 5.19
C GLY A 233 -6.09 -30.54 5.12
N ARG A 234 -6.44 -29.27 4.90
CA ARG A 234 -7.84 -28.85 4.70
C ARG A 234 -8.31 -29.24 3.32
N LYS A 235 -9.56 -29.70 3.23
CA LYS A 235 -10.22 -30.05 1.98
C LYS A 235 -11.05 -28.86 1.49
N VAL A 236 -10.81 -28.43 0.26
CA VAL A 236 -11.51 -27.31 -0.40
C VAL A 236 -12.22 -27.88 -1.62
N SER A 237 -13.55 -27.71 -1.67
CA SER A 237 -14.36 -28.20 -2.79
C SER A 237 -14.62 -27.09 -3.79
N PHE A 238 -14.38 -27.35 -5.07
CA PHE A 238 -14.70 -26.41 -6.15
C PHE A 238 -14.99 -27.18 -7.43
N THR A 239 -15.50 -26.51 -8.46
CA THR A 239 -15.62 -27.11 -9.79
C THR A 239 -14.61 -26.50 -10.73
N MET A 240 -14.17 -27.25 -11.75
CA MET A 240 -13.42 -26.68 -12.88
C MET A 240 -13.64 -27.47 -14.17
N PRO A 241 -13.67 -26.80 -15.33
CA PRO A 241 -13.54 -27.47 -16.62
C PRO A 241 -12.13 -28.01 -16.77
N LEU A 242 -12.00 -29.16 -17.42
CA LEU A 242 -10.72 -29.84 -17.65
C LEU A 242 -10.55 -30.16 -19.13
N VAL A 243 -9.30 -30.20 -19.56
CA VAL A 243 -8.91 -30.65 -20.90
C VAL A 243 -8.57 -32.13 -20.85
N PHE A 244 -9.15 -32.93 -21.74
CA PHE A 244 -8.66 -34.27 -22.00
C PHE A 244 -7.49 -34.20 -22.97
N VAL A 245 -6.39 -34.86 -22.60
CA VAL A 245 -5.14 -34.88 -23.35
C VAL A 245 -4.84 -36.33 -23.73
N PRO A 246 -5.00 -36.68 -25.02
CA PRO A 246 -4.52 -37.95 -25.54
C PRO A 246 -3.00 -38.07 -25.40
N HIS A 247 -2.52 -39.31 -25.43
CA HIS A 247 -1.11 -39.63 -25.51
C HIS A 247 -0.44 -38.99 -26.73
N GLY A 248 0.73 -38.37 -26.56
CA GLY A 248 1.55 -37.87 -27.67
C GLY A 248 1.22 -36.49 -28.21
N VAL A 249 0.30 -35.75 -27.57
CA VAL A 249 0.07 -34.35 -27.92
C VAL A 249 1.30 -33.51 -27.56
N LYS A 250 1.77 -32.70 -28.52
CA LYS A 250 2.94 -31.82 -28.34
C LYS A 250 2.61 -30.55 -27.55
N GLU A 251 3.59 -30.06 -26.80
CA GLU A 251 3.50 -28.89 -25.92
C GLU A 251 2.87 -27.63 -26.56
N PRO A 252 3.33 -27.13 -27.74
CA PRO A 252 2.75 -25.92 -28.33
C PRO A 252 1.25 -26.02 -28.64
N MET A 253 0.74 -27.25 -28.81
CA MET A 253 -0.69 -27.50 -29.02
C MET A 253 -1.47 -27.47 -27.70
N LEU A 254 -0.85 -27.86 -26.59
CA LEU A 254 -1.44 -27.80 -25.25
C LEU A 254 -1.48 -26.36 -24.73
N GLU A 255 -0.40 -25.59 -24.88
CA GLU A 255 -0.38 -24.17 -24.52
C GLU A 255 -1.48 -23.39 -25.26
N ALA A 256 -1.60 -23.61 -26.57
CA ALA A 256 -2.67 -23.04 -27.38
C ALA A 256 -4.04 -23.45 -26.85
N ARG A 257 -4.23 -24.73 -26.49
CA ARG A 257 -5.50 -25.24 -25.94
C ARG A 257 -5.85 -24.61 -24.59
N TYR A 258 -4.88 -24.44 -23.69
CA TYR A 258 -5.09 -23.81 -22.39
C TYR A 258 -5.38 -22.32 -22.49
N ALA A 259 -4.87 -21.66 -23.55
CA ALA A 259 -5.14 -20.25 -23.83
C ALA A 259 -6.50 -19.99 -24.52
N GLU A 260 -7.22 -21.04 -24.94
CA GLU A 260 -8.52 -20.89 -25.58
C GLU A 260 -9.57 -20.30 -24.63
N LYS A 261 -10.08 -19.15 -25.02
CA LYS A 261 -11.18 -18.50 -24.30
C LYS A 261 -12.50 -19.23 -24.58
N PRO A 262 -13.42 -19.26 -23.60
CA PRO A 262 -14.78 -19.73 -23.83
C PRO A 262 -15.44 -18.92 -24.96
N GLN A 263 -16.43 -19.50 -25.63
CA GLN A 263 -17.21 -18.78 -26.66
C GLN A 263 -17.97 -17.57 -26.08
N SER A 264 -18.28 -17.58 -24.79
CA SER A 264 -18.96 -16.49 -24.10
C SER A 264 -17.97 -15.41 -23.64
N PRO A 265 -18.31 -14.12 -23.79
CA PRO A 265 -17.51 -13.02 -23.25
C PRO A 265 -17.69 -12.82 -21.73
N ASP A 266 -18.54 -13.61 -21.07
CA ASP A 266 -18.79 -13.52 -19.63
C ASP A 266 -17.53 -13.95 -18.83
N PRO A 267 -16.93 -13.06 -18.00
CA PRO A 267 -15.80 -13.41 -17.15
C PRO A 267 -16.08 -14.57 -16.18
N ALA A 268 -17.35 -14.84 -15.85
CA ALA A 268 -17.74 -15.97 -15.02
C ALA A 268 -17.59 -17.33 -15.74
N LYS A 269 -17.47 -17.32 -17.07
CA LYS A 269 -17.21 -18.52 -17.89
C LYS A 269 -15.72 -18.72 -18.19
N ASP A 270 -14.82 -17.92 -17.61
CA ASP A 270 -13.38 -18.14 -17.76
C ASP A 270 -12.98 -19.52 -17.22
N ARG A 271 -12.42 -20.35 -18.10
CA ARG A 271 -12.04 -21.75 -17.81
C ARG A 271 -10.97 -21.87 -16.74
N THR A 272 -10.13 -20.84 -16.59
CA THR A 272 -9.00 -20.83 -15.66
C THR A 272 -9.33 -20.19 -14.32
N ARG A 273 -10.38 -19.36 -14.25
CA ARG A 273 -10.76 -18.61 -13.06
C ARG A 273 -11.89 -19.32 -12.31
N ARG A 274 -11.59 -19.89 -11.14
CA ARG A 274 -12.51 -20.77 -10.40
C ARG A 274 -12.87 -20.21 -9.04
N SER A 275 -14.17 -20.14 -8.73
CA SER A 275 -14.64 -19.73 -7.42
C SER A 275 -14.38 -20.82 -6.37
N MET A 276 -13.83 -20.41 -5.24
CA MET A 276 -13.64 -21.20 -4.03
C MET A 276 -14.74 -20.92 -2.98
N GLY A 277 -15.71 -20.05 -3.28
CA GLY A 277 -16.86 -19.77 -2.41
C GLY A 277 -16.51 -19.18 -1.04
N GLY A 278 -15.36 -18.51 -0.89
CA GLY A 278 -14.90 -17.95 0.38
C GLY A 278 -14.36 -18.99 1.37
N GLN A 279 -14.10 -20.22 0.94
CA GLN A 279 -13.56 -21.28 1.80
C GLN A 279 -12.18 -20.90 2.36
N SER A 280 -11.91 -21.29 3.60
CA SER A 280 -10.62 -21.05 4.24
C SER A 280 -9.61 -22.13 3.82
N MET A 281 -8.47 -21.70 3.28
CA MET A 281 -7.39 -22.58 2.84
C MET A 281 -6.01 -21.94 3.03
N ALA A 282 -5.00 -22.78 3.27
CA ALA A 282 -3.59 -22.39 3.29
C ALA A 282 -3.08 -22.15 1.87
N MET A 283 -2.65 -20.93 1.58
CA MET A 283 -2.12 -20.55 0.27
C MET A 283 -0.65 -20.99 0.08
N ALA A 284 0.07 -21.22 1.18
CA ALA A 284 1.46 -21.66 1.19
C ALA A 284 1.71 -22.57 2.40
N GLN A 285 2.80 -23.33 2.39
CA GLN A 285 3.22 -24.10 3.55
C GLN A 285 3.56 -23.15 4.72
N PRO A 286 2.90 -23.25 5.89
CA PRO A 286 3.16 -22.37 7.01
C PRO A 286 4.53 -22.66 7.65
N PRO A 287 5.19 -21.66 8.26
CA PRO A 287 6.39 -21.88 9.06
C PRO A 287 6.16 -22.84 10.23
N ALA A 288 7.20 -23.57 10.61
CA ALA A 288 7.17 -24.44 11.79
C ALA A 288 6.82 -23.62 13.05
N GLY A 289 5.74 -24.00 13.75
CA GLY A 289 5.27 -23.32 14.96
C GLY A 289 4.22 -22.22 14.73
N ALA A 290 3.77 -21.99 13.49
CA ALA A 290 2.70 -21.02 13.20
C ALA A 290 1.62 -21.62 12.25
N PRO A 291 0.93 -22.71 12.64
CA PRO A 291 -0.16 -23.25 11.85
C PRO A 291 -1.26 -22.21 11.64
N GLY A 292 -1.88 -22.20 10.45
CA GLY A 292 -2.89 -21.23 10.05
C GLY A 292 -2.37 -19.87 9.61
N SER A 293 -1.05 -19.61 9.70
CA SER A 293 -0.46 -18.30 9.37
C SER A 293 -0.57 -17.94 7.88
N THR A 294 -0.75 -18.93 7.02
CA THR A 294 -0.90 -18.78 5.57
C THR A 294 -2.35 -18.99 5.10
N CYS A 295 -3.30 -19.03 6.04
CA CYS A 295 -4.70 -19.27 5.73
C CYS A 295 -5.47 -18.00 5.42
N HIS A 296 -6.23 -18.06 4.33
CA HIS A 296 -7.14 -17.02 3.91
C HIS A 296 -8.49 -17.60 3.52
N ALA A 297 -9.55 -16.81 3.69
CA ALA A 297 -10.79 -17.08 2.97
C ALA A 297 -10.58 -16.68 1.52
N VAL A 298 -10.64 -17.66 0.61
CA VAL A 298 -10.36 -17.48 -0.80
C VAL A 298 -11.67 -17.41 -1.56
N ASP A 299 -11.88 -16.35 -2.33
CA ASP A 299 -13.05 -16.23 -3.19
C ASP A 299 -12.82 -16.90 -4.54
N THR A 300 -11.66 -16.65 -5.14
CA THR A 300 -11.35 -17.11 -6.49
C THR A 300 -9.87 -17.49 -6.62
N LEU A 301 -9.58 -18.56 -7.37
CA LEU A 301 -8.24 -18.93 -7.84
C LEU A 301 -8.19 -18.87 -9.37
N THR A 302 -7.12 -18.33 -9.92
CA THR A 302 -6.83 -18.38 -11.36
C THR A 302 -5.71 -19.37 -11.61
N PHE A 303 -6.03 -20.46 -12.29
CA PHE A 303 -5.10 -21.54 -12.60
C PHE A 303 -4.29 -21.26 -13.87
N GLY A 304 -3.05 -21.71 -13.88
CA GLY A 304 -2.27 -22.02 -15.06
C GLY A 304 -2.00 -23.53 -15.11
N PHE A 305 -1.57 -24.00 -16.26
CA PHE A 305 -1.15 -25.38 -16.47
C PHE A 305 0.21 -25.39 -17.16
N GLY A 306 1.04 -26.38 -16.86
CA GLY A 306 2.40 -26.53 -17.37
C GLY A 306 3.43 -25.79 -16.51
N THR A 307 4.64 -25.65 -17.04
CA THR A 307 5.75 -24.99 -16.32
C THR A 307 5.69 -23.47 -16.47
N ILE A 308 5.95 -22.74 -15.38
CA ILE A 308 6.05 -21.27 -15.40
C ILE A 308 7.35 -20.87 -16.12
N GLY A 309 7.24 -20.11 -17.20
CA GLY A 309 8.36 -19.42 -17.84
C GLY A 309 9.35 -20.32 -18.60
N ALA A 310 8.92 -21.53 -19.03
CA ALA A 310 9.74 -22.37 -19.88
C ALA A 310 9.99 -21.71 -21.26
N GLU A 311 11.21 -21.86 -21.78
CA GLU A 311 11.48 -21.55 -23.19
C GLU A 311 10.94 -22.68 -24.08
N PRO A 312 10.40 -22.36 -25.27
CA PRO A 312 9.85 -23.38 -26.17
C PRO A 312 10.85 -24.48 -26.50
N GLY A 313 10.49 -25.76 -26.27
CA GLY A 313 11.25 -26.93 -26.76
C GLY A 313 12.14 -27.65 -25.75
N GLY A 314 11.90 -27.50 -24.44
CA GLY A 314 12.50 -28.36 -23.40
C GLY A 314 11.79 -29.71 -23.24
N ASP A 315 12.47 -30.70 -22.67
CA ASP A 315 11.86 -32.00 -22.32
C ASP A 315 11.12 -31.85 -20.97
N HIS A 316 9.92 -31.26 -21.02
CA HIS A 316 9.10 -30.92 -19.85
C HIS A 316 7.73 -31.61 -19.91
N MET A 317 7.25 -32.08 -18.76
CA MET A 317 5.92 -32.70 -18.62
C MET A 317 4.87 -31.60 -18.40
N GLU A 318 4.06 -31.26 -19.40
CA GLU A 318 3.06 -30.18 -19.26
C GLU A 318 1.69 -30.62 -18.71
N VAL A 319 1.39 -31.91 -18.79
CA VAL A 319 0.16 -32.49 -18.25
C VAL A 319 0.40 -32.90 -16.80
N GLY A 320 -0.45 -32.45 -15.88
CA GLY A 320 -0.31 -32.77 -14.47
C GLY A 320 0.43 -31.73 -13.63
N LEU A 321 0.71 -30.55 -14.18
CA LEU A 321 1.29 -29.43 -13.44
C LEU A 321 0.34 -28.22 -13.42
N PRO A 322 -0.80 -28.30 -12.71
CA PRO A 322 -1.61 -27.12 -12.43
C PRO A 322 -0.91 -26.22 -11.40
N HIS A 323 -0.91 -24.91 -11.63
CA HIS A 323 -0.40 -23.89 -10.69
C HIS A 323 -1.38 -22.75 -10.54
N VAL A 324 -1.23 -21.94 -9.48
CA VAL A 324 -2.06 -20.75 -9.26
C VAL A 324 -1.30 -19.50 -9.68
N ARG A 325 -1.82 -18.78 -10.67
CA ARG A 325 -1.24 -17.52 -11.20
C ARG A 325 -1.67 -16.32 -10.37
N ALA A 326 -2.90 -16.31 -9.89
CA ALA A 326 -3.46 -15.25 -9.07
C ALA A 326 -4.58 -15.80 -8.19
N ALA A 327 -4.89 -15.09 -7.11
CA ALA A 327 -6.02 -15.41 -6.24
C ALA A 327 -6.70 -14.12 -5.77
N THR A 328 -7.97 -14.23 -5.40
CA THR A 328 -8.69 -13.15 -4.72
C THR A 328 -8.99 -13.63 -3.30
N VAL A 329 -8.37 -13.02 -2.31
CA VAL A 329 -8.35 -13.50 -0.93
C VAL A 329 -8.79 -12.43 0.06
N ARG A 330 -9.36 -12.87 1.16
CA ARG A 330 -9.66 -12.00 2.29
C ARG A 330 -8.46 -11.92 3.21
N VAL A 331 -7.86 -10.75 3.29
CA VAL A 331 -6.74 -10.50 4.20
C VAL A 331 -7.30 -9.86 5.46
N ALA A 332 -7.45 -10.66 6.53
CA ALA A 332 -8.05 -10.21 7.79
C ALA A 332 -7.41 -8.93 8.33
N ALA A 333 -6.08 -8.79 8.18
CA ALA A 333 -5.30 -7.61 8.57
C ALA A 333 -5.76 -6.31 7.90
N VAL A 334 -6.25 -6.39 6.65
CA VAL A 334 -6.68 -5.22 5.88
C VAL A 334 -8.13 -4.84 6.20
N GLU A 335 -9.02 -5.81 6.38
CA GLU A 335 -10.46 -5.57 6.65
C GLU A 335 -10.70 -4.69 7.88
N GLN A 336 -9.76 -4.65 8.82
CA GLN A 336 -9.92 -3.84 10.01
C GLN A 336 -9.70 -2.33 9.77
N PHE A 337 -8.92 -1.96 8.76
CA PHE A 337 -8.68 -0.56 8.37
C PHE A 337 -9.51 -0.12 7.17
N ALA A 338 -9.76 -1.05 6.27
CA ALA A 338 -10.63 -0.86 5.12
C ALA A 338 -11.75 -1.92 5.18
N PRO A 339 -12.77 -1.73 6.06
CA PRO A 339 -13.88 -2.68 6.20
C PRO A 339 -14.71 -2.88 4.92
N ASN A 340 -14.54 -1.99 3.93
CA ASN A 340 -15.14 -2.11 2.61
C ASN A 340 -14.19 -2.68 1.54
N ALA A 341 -12.97 -3.08 1.90
CA ALA A 341 -11.99 -3.61 0.95
C ALA A 341 -12.43 -4.95 0.34
N GLY A 342 -13.22 -5.74 1.07
CA GLY A 342 -13.72 -7.03 0.58
C GLY A 342 -12.60 -8.03 0.31
N PHE A 343 -12.69 -8.74 -0.81
CA PHE A 343 -11.63 -9.63 -1.28
C PHE A 343 -10.61 -8.84 -2.10
N LEU A 344 -9.32 -9.12 -1.88
CA LEU A 344 -8.20 -8.43 -2.49
C LEU A 344 -7.49 -9.35 -3.47
N ASP A 345 -7.12 -8.82 -4.63
CA ASP A 345 -6.34 -9.55 -5.62
C ASP A 345 -4.88 -9.67 -5.17
N VAL A 346 -4.39 -10.91 -5.18
CA VAL A 346 -3.04 -11.29 -4.76
C VAL A 346 -2.36 -12.21 -5.78
N THR A 347 -1.04 -12.19 -5.76
CA THR A 347 -0.16 -13.12 -6.49
C THR A 347 0.89 -13.67 -5.55
N PHE A 348 1.49 -14.82 -5.85
CA PHE A 348 2.62 -15.30 -5.06
C PHE A 348 3.82 -14.35 -5.18
N ASN A 349 4.45 -14.06 -4.04
CA ASN A 349 5.63 -13.22 -3.99
C ASN A 349 6.80 -13.90 -4.73
N SER A 350 7.53 -13.12 -5.53
CA SER A 350 8.60 -13.66 -6.38
C SER A 350 9.78 -14.25 -5.60
N THR A 351 10.11 -13.71 -4.43
CA THR A 351 11.13 -14.28 -3.53
C THR A 351 10.64 -15.59 -2.94
N TYR A 352 9.38 -15.67 -2.54
CA TYR A 352 8.80 -16.92 -2.06
C TYR A 352 8.85 -18.02 -3.13
N LEU A 353 8.44 -17.71 -4.37
CA LEU A 353 8.52 -18.65 -5.49
C LEU A 353 9.97 -19.06 -5.75
N LYS A 354 10.88 -18.14 -6.05
CA LYS A 354 12.26 -18.51 -6.46
C LYS A 354 13.13 -19.06 -5.34
N GLN A 355 12.86 -18.68 -4.10
CA GLN A 355 13.61 -19.08 -2.92
C GLN A 355 12.66 -19.83 -1.97
N THR A 356 12.35 -19.23 -0.82
CA THR A 356 11.39 -19.74 0.16
C THR A 356 10.89 -18.57 1.02
N MET A 357 9.83 -18.80 1.79
CA MET A 357 9.32 -17.81 2.75
C MET A 357 10.39 -17.41 3.78
N GLN A 358 11.25 -18.36 4.18
CA GLN A 358 12.34 -18.14 5.14
C GLN A 358 13.49 -17.30 4.59
N ARG A 359 13.57 -17.15 3.27
CA ARG A 359 14.58 -16.30 2.63
C ARG A 359 14.09 -14.87 2.41
N HIS A 360 12.79 -14.62 2.56
CA HIS A 360 12.25 -13.27 2.58
C HIS A 360 12.37 -12.68 4.00
N PRO A 361 13.04 -11.51 4.21
CA PRO A 361 13.27 -10.98 5.55
C PRO A 361 11.99 -10.64 6.32
N ALA A 362 10.88 -10.34 5.64
CA ALA A 362 9.56 -10.18 6.27
C ALA A 362 8.71 -11.48 6.33
N GLY A 363 9.17 -12.59 5.76
CA GLY A 363 8.35 -13.80 5.60
C GLY A 363 7.16 -13.60 4.66
N ALA A 364 7.31 -12.76 3.63
CA ALA A 364 6.28 -12.49 2.63
C ALA A 364 6.13 -13.68 1.68
N TYR A 365 4.88 -13.99 1.32
CA TYR A 365 4.58 -15.08 0.39
C TYR A 365 3.47 -14.74 -0.61
N LEU A 366 2.66 -13.71 -0.34
CA LEU A 366 1.74 -13.12 -1.31
C LEU A 366 2.01 -11.61 -1.44
N ASP A 367 1.79 -11.08 -2.63
CA ASP A 367 1.80 -9.66 -2.96
C ASP A 367 0.38 -9.22 -3.31
N LEU A 368 -0.08 -8.12 -2.73
CA LEU A 368 -1.29 -7.42 -3.16
C LEU A 368 -1.02 -6.78 -4.53
N GLN A 369 -1.90 -7.03 -5.51
CA GLN A 369 -1.75 -6.41 -6.83
C GLN A 369 -1.96 -4.89 -6.78
N ALA A 370 -2.87 -4.42 -5.93
CA ALA A 370 -3.08 -3.01 -5.63
C ALA A 370 -2.67 -2.72 -4.17
N PRO A 371 -1.74 -1.78 -3.92
CA PRO A 371 -1.40 -1.37 -2.56
C PRO A 371 -2.62 -0.82 -1.82
N VAL A 372 -2.71 -1.11 -0.52
CA VAL A 372 -3.78 -0.61 0.34
C VAL A 372 -3.24 0.49 1.24
N ASP A 373 -3.81 1.68 1.12
CA ASP A 373 -3.45 2.84 1.94
C ASP A 373 -3.98 2.69 3.37
N LEU A 374 -3.06 2.48 4.30
CA LEU A 374 -3.34 2.60 5.72
C LEU A 374 -3.26 4.08 6.12
N THR A 375 -4.39 4.68 6.51
CA THR A 375 -4.40 6.06 7.03
C THR A 375 -4.79 6.07 8.50
N LEU A 376 -3.83 6.34 9.38
CA LEU A 376 -4.13 6.72 10.77
C LEU A 376 -4.40 8.23 10.78
N GLY A 377 -5.69 8.62 10.86
CA GLY A 377 -6.08 10.02 10.83
C GLY A 377 -5.38 10.87 11.90
N ALA A 378 -5.05 12.12 11.57
CA ALA A 378 -4.28 13.03 12.44
C ALA A 378 -4.90 13.21 13.84
N GLU A 379 -6.24 13.20 13.95
CA GLU A 379 -6.97 13.23 15.23
C GLU A 379 -6.73 11.99 16.10
N LYS A 380 -6.43 10.84 15.49
CA LYS A 380 -6.16 9.57 16.19
C LYS A 380 -4.69 9.41 16.55
N ALA A 381 -3.77 9.90 15.71
CA ALA A 381 -2.33 9.81 15.94
C ALA A 381 -1.71 11.04 16.64
N GLY A 382 -2.52 12.06 16.91
CA GLY A 382 -2.21 13.07 17.90
C GLY A 382 -1.37 14.24 17.48
N GLY A 383 -1.32 14.53 16.18
CA GLY A 383 -0.50 15.60 15.64
C GLY A 383 1.00 15.29 15.59
N ILE A 384 1.53 14.31 16.36
CA ILE A 384 2.96 13.95 16.28
C ILE A 384 3.31 13.27 14.97
N ALA A 385 2.52 12.31 14.51
CA ALA A 385 2.72 11.73 13.19
C ALA A 385 1.39 11.28 12.58
N SER A 386 1.18 11.48 11.28
CA SER A 386 0.04 10.93 10.54
C SER A 386 0.53 9.90 9.54
N PRO A 387 1.01 8.71 9.97
CA PRO A 387 1.55 7.74 9.03
C PRO A 387 0.47 7.32 8.04
N LYS A 388 0.77 7.57 6.77
CA LYS A 388 0.10 6.95 5.63
C LYS A 388 1.05 5.89 5.11
N SER A 389 0.65 4.62 5.10
CA SER A 389 1.51 3.53 4.61
C SER A 389 0.81 2.74 3.52
N ALA A 390 1.44 2.64 2.34
CA ALA A 390 0.97 1.78 1.25
C ALA A 390 1.37 0.32 1.53
N LEU A 391 0.44 -0.48 2.03
CA LEU A 391 0.64 -1.89 2.36
C LEU A 391 0.55 -2.75 1.10
N LYS A 392 1.51 -3.67 0.90
CA LYS A 392 1.58 -4.49 -0.32
C LYS A 392 1.94 -5.96 -0.06
N LEU A 393 2.86 -6.24 0.85
CA LEU A 393 3.34 -7.60 1.09
C LEU A 393 2.52 -8.28 2.19
N VAL A 394 1.96 -9.45 1.91
CA VAL A 394 1.31 -10.31 2.92
C VAL A 394 2.33 -11.32 3.44
N THR A 395 2.51 -11.32 4.75
CA THR A 395 3.48 -12.15 5.46
C THR A 395 2.78 -13.18 6.32
N ALA A 396 3.46 -14.28 6.63
CA ALA A 396 2.89 -15.30 7.50
C ALA A 396 2.68 -14.81 8.94
N GLN A 397 3.62 -14.03 9.51
CA GLN A 397 3.60 -13.70 10.94
C GLN A 397 3.45 -12.21 11.25
N ALA A 398 3.99 -11.32 10.40
CA ALA A 398 3.98 -9.88 10.62
C ALA A 398 2.72 -9.18 10.07
N GLY A 399 1.80 -9.94 9.46
CA GLY A 399 0.61 -9.43 8.78
C GLY A 399 0.93 -8.79 7.43
N VAL A 400 0.41 -7.59 7.15
CA VAL A 400 0.70 -6.89 5.88
C VAL A 400 1.70 -5.78 6.12
N VAL A 401 2.75 -5.72 5.31
CA VAL A 401 3.82 -4.73 5.41
C VAL A 401 4.02 -3.99 4.08
N PRO A 402 4.61 -2.78 4.09
CA PRO A 402 5.03 -2.11 2.86
C PRO A 402 6.12 -2.89 2.11
N ASP A 403 6.16 -2.70 0.79
CA ASP A 403 7.20 -3.27 -0.06
C ASP A 403 8.43 -2.37 -0.10
N VAL A 404 9.36 -2.61 0.83
CA VAL A 404 10.62 -1.86 0.98
C VAL A 404 11.85 -2.75 0.76
N PHE A 405 11.70 -3.86 0.03
CA PHE A 405 12.76 -4.85 -0.18
C PHE A 405 13.21 -4.83 -1.64
N LYS A 406 14.53 -4.94 -1.87
CA LYS A 406 15.10 -5.08 -3.20
C LYS A 406 15.52 -6.53 -3.44
N ALA A 407 14.84 -7.19 -4.35
CA ALA A 407 15.20 -8.52 -4.83
C ALA A 407 16.13 -8.44 -6.06
N ASP A 408 17.00 -9.43 -6.23
CA ASP A 408 17.75 -9.66 -7.48
C ASP A 408 17.00 -10.60 -8.45
N GLU A 409 17.62 -10.97 -9.57
CA GLU A 409 17.05 -11.88 -10.57
C GLU A 409 16.75 -13.28 -10.01
N THR A 410 17.51 -13.72 -9.01
CA THR A 410 17.31 -15.01 -8.32
C THR A 410 16.19 -14.94 -7.28
N GLY A 411 15.59 -13.76 -7.09
CA GLY A 411 14.59 -13.50 -6.05
C GLY A 411 15.20 -13.38 -4.66
N ALA A 412 16.52 -13.32 -4.50
CA ALA A 412 17.14 -13.10 -3.20
C ALA A 412 17.04 -11.62 -2.81
N ILE A 413 16.67 -11.34 -1.56
CA ILE A 413 16.68 -9.96 -1.05
C ILE A 413 18.14 -9.54 -0.81
N VAL A 414 18.61 -8.64 -1.66
CA VAL A 414 19.99 -8.17 -1.66
C VAL A 414 20.17 -6.88 -0.87
N ASP A 415 19.13 -6.06 -0.77
CA ASP A 415 19.15 -4.79 -0.05
C ASP A 415 17.75 -4.28 0.29
N ALA A 416 17.65 -3.13 0.96
CA ALA A 416 16.43 -2.35 1.01
C ALA A 416 16.07 -1.76 -0.36
N ALA A 417 14.79 -1.44 -0.55
CA ALA A 417 14.32 -0.67 -1.69
C ALA A 417 14.99 0.72 -1.72
N GLN A 418 14.98 1.36 -2.89
CA GLN A 418 15.54 2.71 -3.00
C GLN A 418 14.82 3.66 -2.05
N HIS A 419 15.56 4.63 -1.50
CA HIS A 419 15.01 5.59 -0.55
C HIS A 419 13.74 6.29 -1.09
N SER A 420 13.70 6.62 -2.38
CA SER A 420 12.53 7.19 -3.04
C SER A 420 11.29 6.29 -2.99
N ASP A 421 11.45 4.97 -3.09
CA ASP A 421 10.33 4.02 -3.01
C ASP A 421 9.86 3.82 -1.57
N ILE A 422 10.79 3.86 -0.61
CA ILE A 422 10.46 3.91 0.82
C ILE A 422 9.65 5.18 1.11
N VAL A 423 10.11 6.35 0.65
CA VAL A 423 9.40 7.63 0.82
C VAL A 423 8.01 7.59 0.20
N LYS A 424 7.86 7.02 -1.02
CA LYS A 424 6.54 6.83 -1.64
C LYS A 424 5.61 5.96 -0.79
N ALA A 425 6.14 4.93 -0.14
CA ALA A 425 5.34 4.10 0.76
C ALA A 425 4.79 4.90 1.95
N PHE A 426 5.42 6.02 2.31
CA PHE A 426 5.00 6.94 3.37
C PHE A 426 4.46 8.30 2.88
N ALA A 427 4.13 8.42 1.59
CA ALA A 427 3.76 9.70 1.00
C ALA A 427 2.53 10.33 1.67
N GLY A 428 2.63 11.62 2.01
CA GLY A 428 1.57 12.36 2.70
C GLY A 428 1.56 12.18 4.23
N ALA A 429 2.47 11.37 4.79
CA ALA A 429 2.66 11.30 6.23
C ALA A 429 3.35 12.57 6.76
N ARG A 430 2.81 13.16 7.81
CA ARG A 430 3.40 14.34 8.47
C ARG A 430 3.99 13.95 9.83
N LEU A 431 5.03 14.65 10.26
CA LEU A 431 5.59 14.67 11.61
C LEU A 431 5.34 16.08 12.21
N LEU A 432 4.81 16.15 13.43
CA LEU A 432 4.39 17.37 14.13
C LEU A 432 3.43 18.26 13.31
N GLY A 433 2.61 17.67 12.43
CA GLY A 433 1.69 18.36 11.51
C GLY A 433 2.38 19.15 10.37
N LEU A 434 3.68 19.39 10.46
CA LEU A 434 4.38 20.36 9.63
C LEU A 434 5.44 19.71 8.71
N ILE A 435 6.19 18.75 9.24
CA ILE A 435 7.35 18.15 8.58
C ILE A 435 6.88 16.97 7.74
N ASP A 436 7.27 16.88 6.47
CA ASP A 436 7.05 15.66 5.70
C ASP A 436 7.89 14.53 6.30
N LEU A 437 7.22 13.46 6.76
CA LEU A 437 7.89 12.34 7.39
C LEU A 437 8.90 11.70 6.43
N GLY A 438 8.57 11.60 5.14
CA GLY A 438 9.44 11.04 4.12
C GLY A 438 10.79 11.74 4.02
N ARG A 439 10.85 13.06 4.26
CA ARG A 439 12.11 13.84 4.21
C ARG A 439 13.05 13.53 5.37
N VAL A 440 12.52 13.06 6.51
CA VAL A 440 13.29 12.74 7.71
C VAL A 440 13.44 11.23 7.94
N LEU A 441 12.99 10.39 7.00
CA LEU A 441 13.24 8.95 7.07
C LEU A 441 14.71 8.65 6.77
N ARG A 442 15.32 7.82 7.63
CA ARG A 442 16.65 7.28 7.35
C ARG A 442 16.58 6.32 6.16
N THR A 443 17.62 6.32 5.32
CA THR A 443 17.83 5.26 4.33
C THR A 443 18.00 3.92 5.05
N LEU A 444 17.24 2.91 4.63
CA LEU A 444 17.38 1.55 5.15
C LEU A 444 18.47 0.81 4.35
N VAL A 445 19.18 -0.10 5.02
CA VAL A 445 20.12 -1.04 4.41
C VAL A 445 19.72 -2.47 4.70
N LYS A 446 20.28 -3.44 3.97
CA LYS A 446 20.05 -4.87 4.20
C LYS A 446 20.12 -5.29 5.68
N ASP A 447 21.14 -4.83 6.41
CA ASP A 447 21.37 -5.23 7.80
C ASP A 447 20.22 -4.79 8.72
N ASP A 448 19.57 -3.67 8.42
CA ASP A 448 18.39 -3.21 9.14
C ASP A 448 17.21 -4.17 8.97
N LEU A 449 17.10 -4.86 7.82
CA LEU A 449 15.95 -5.67 7.44
C LEU A 449 16.01 -7.13 7.94
N THR A 450 17.14 -7.56 8.50
CA THR A 450 17.40 -8.97 8.86
C THR A 450 16.53 -9.51 10.00
N ALA A 451 15.85 -8.66 10.77
CA ALA A 451 15.07 -9.05 11.96
C ALA A 451 13.54 -9.14 11.74
N VAL A 452 13.02 -8.83 10.55
CA VAL A 452 11.55 -8.65 10.37
C VAL A 452 10.74 -9.95 10.50
N GLN A 453 11.32 -11.09 10.18
CA GLN A 453 10.62 -12.38 10.15
C GLN A 453 10.28 -12.92 11.54
N ASN A 454 10.98 -12.50 12.59
CA ASN A 454 10.92 -13.09 13.93
C ASN A 454 10.16 -12.23 14.97
N TYR A 455 9.37 -11.26 14.53
CA TYR A 455 8.64 -10.34 15.41
C TYR A 455 7.42 -10.98 16.11
N THR A 456 7.70 -11.85 17.08
CA THR A 456 6.72 -12.25 18.11
C THR A 456 6.35 -11.05 19.00
N ASP A 457 5.26 -11.14 19.78
CA ASP A 457 4.85 -10.07 20.68
C ASP A 457 5.96 -9.65 21.66
N ASP A 458 6.68 -10.64 22.19
CA ASP A 458 7.79 -10.41 23.11
C ASP A 458 8.97 -9.72 22.42
N GLN A 459 9.26 -10.09 21.17
CA GLN A 459 10.34 -9.46 20.39
C GLN A 459 10.00 -8.02 20.00
N ILE A 460 8.75 -7.75 19.62
CA ILE A 460 8.26 -6.39 19.37
C ILE A 460 8.38 -5.57 20.66
N GLN A 461 7.89 -6.09 21.79
CA GLN A 461 7.95 -5.37 23.06
C GLN A 461 9.39 -5.11 23.49
N HIS A 462 10.27 -6.11 23.36
CA HIS A 462 11.69 -5.94 23.62
C HIS A 462 12.33 -4.87 22.72
N ALA A 463 12.00 -4.82 21.43
CA ALA A 463 12.47 -3.78 20.52
C ALA A 463 11.95 -2.38 20.89
N LEU A 464 10.69 -2.28 21.38
CA LEU A 464 10.13 -1.04 21.87
C LEU A 464 10.80 -0.57 23.17
N ASP A 465 11.10 -1.49 24.09
CA ASP A 465 11.68 -1.19 25.41
C ASP A 465 13.19 -0.89 25.35
N ALA A 466 13.92 -1.53 24.42
CA ALA A 466 15.35 -1.32 24.24
C ALA A 466 15.65 0.08 23.70
N ALA A 467 16.63 0.80 24.27
CA ALA A 467 16.97 2.16 23.84
C ALA A 467 17.45 2.23 22.38
N ASP A 468 18.19 1.22 21.92
CA ASP A 468 18.73 1.09 20.57
C ASP A 468 17.85 0.24 19.64
N GLY A 469 16.78 -0.37 20.18
CA GLY A 469 15.87 -1.22 19.43
C GLY A 469 15.12 -0.46 18.33
N VAL A 470 15.04 -1.06 17.15
CA VAL A 470 14.35 -0.50 15.99
C VAL A 470 13.45 -1.55 15.35
N LEU A 471 12.31 -1.08 14.83
CA LEU A 471 11.47 -1.78 13.88
C LEU A 471 11.61 -1.02 12.56
N PRO A 472 12.51 -1.46 11.66
CA PRO A 472 12.89 -0.74 10.43
C PRO A 472 11.68 -0.48 9.52
N VAL A 473 10.68 -1.34 9.61
CA VAL A 473 9.43 -1.27 8.85
C VAL A 473 8.25 -1.28 9.82
N PRO A 474 7.16 -0.58 9.51
CA PRO A 474 5.94 -0.67 10.30
C PRO A 474 5.37 -2.08 10.21
N VAL A 475 4.99 -2.63 11.36
CA VAL A 475 4.41 -3.97 11.49
C VAL A 475 2.93 -3.81 11.78
N LEU A 476 2.09 -4.52 11.03
CA LEU A 476 0.64 -4.50 11.20
C LEU A 476 0.09 -5.89 11.48
N ARG A 477 -0.25 -6.16 12.73
CA ARG A 477 -0.68 -7.48 13.18
C ARG A 477 -2.10 -7.50 13.71
N ILE A 478 -2.76 -8.64 13.50
CA ILE A 478 -3.99 -9.01 14.20
C ILE A 478 -3.67 -10.14 15.16
N ARG A 479 -4.26 -10.08 16.34
CA ARG A 479 -4.37 -11.23 17.24
C ARG A 479 -5.78 -11.39 17.77
N ASP A 480 -6.14 -12.62 18.08
CA ASP A 480 -7.27 -12.90 18.96
C ASP A 480 -6.87 -12.57 20.40
N LEU A 481 -7.75 -11.89 21.13
CA LEU A 481 -7.56 -11.63 22.55
C LEU A 481 -7.93 -12.88 23.35
N ALA A 482 -7.49 -12.94 24.61
CA ALA A 482 -7.69 -14.10 25.50
C ALA A 482 -9.16 -14.51 25.71
N ASP A 483 -10.11 -13.64 25.34
CA ASP A 483 -11.55 -13.95 25.35
C ASP A 483 -12.02 -14.77 24.13
N GLY A 484 -11.14 -15.02 23.15
CA GLY A 484 -11.39 -15.79 21.93
C GLY A 484 -12.41 -15.16 20.97
N LYS A 485 -12.87 -13.94 21.26
CA LYS A 485 -13.99 -13.29 20.56
C LYS A 485 -13.65 -11.88 20.11
N SER A 486 -12.79 -11.18 20.84
CA SER A 486 -12.30 -9.86 20.48
C SER A 486 -11.00 -10.00 19.72
N LYS A 487 -10.82 -9.16 18.70
CA LYS A 487 -9.57 -9.08 17.94
C LYS A 487 -8.87 -7.78 18.24
N GLU A 488 -7.56 -7.85 18.46
CA GLU A 488 -6.70 -6.68 18.56
C GLU A 488 -5.87 -6.53 17.29
N LEU A 489 -5.96 -5.33 16.72
CA LEU A 489 -5.08 -4.80 15.71
C LEU A 489 -3.96 -4.04 16.39
N ARG A 490 -2.72 -4.26 16.01
CA ARG A 490 -1.59 -3.45 16.46
C ARG A 490 -0.78 -3.01 15.25
N TYR A 491 -0.77 -1.71 15.02
CA TYR A 491 0.21 -1.05 14.18
C TYR A 491 1.35 -0.58 15.08
N VAL A 492 2.57 -1.01 14.80
CA VAL A 492 3.73 -0.63 15.60
C VAL A 492 4.90 -0.28 14.69
N TRP A 493 5.57 0.82 14.99
CA TRP A 493 6.74 1.27 14.26
C TRP A 493 7.68 2.01 15.19
N LYS A 494 8.98 1.69 15.12
CA LYS A 494 10.02 2.36 15.90
C LYS A 494 11.23 2.57 15.00
N THR A 495 11.44 3.78 14.53
CA THR A 495 12.49 4.07 13.55
C THR A 495 13.36 5.22 13.99
N ARG A 496 14.63 5.17 13.57
CA ARG A 496 15.53 6.33 13.68
C ARG A 496 15.30 7.24 12.50
N LEU A 497 15.22 8.53 12.78
CA LEU A 497 15.09 9.56 11.77
C LEU A 497 16.48 10.02 11.31
N ALA A 498 16.50 10.79 10.23
CA ALA A 498 17.68 11.47 9.71
C ALA A 498 17.33 12.93 9.45
N ASN A 499 18.35 13.79 9.37
CA ASN A 499 18.11 15.15 8.90
C ASN A 499 17.62 15.16 7.44
N PRO A 500 16.82 16.16 7.06
CA PRO A 500 16.38 16.33 5.69
C PRO A 500 17.53 16.21 4.70
N GLN A 501 17.44 15.24 3.78
CA GLN A 501 18.52 14.94 2.83
C GLN A 501 18.50 15.86 1.59
N ALA A 502 17.40 16.58 1.37
CA ALA A 502 17.19 17.48 0.24
C ALA A 502 16.61 18.82 0.71
N PRO A 503 16.95 19.95 0.05
CA PRO A 503 16.38 21.26 0.37
C PRO A 503 14.85 21.26 0.21
N PRO A 504 14.12 22.08 0.99
CA PRO A 504 12.67 22.21 0.87
C PRO A 504 12.26 22.66 -0.53
N GLU A 505 11.20 22.05 -1.08
CA GLU A 505 10.62 22.48 -2.34
C GLU A 505 9.89 23.84 -2.18
N LYS A 506 9.60 24.50 -3.31
CA LYS A 506 8.98 25.83 -3.31
C LYS A 506 7.57 25.77 -2.71
N GLY A 507 7.43 26.27 -1.47
CA GLY A 507 6.17 26.27 -0.71
C GLY A 507 6.17 25.35 0.52
N GLU A 508 7.24 24.58 0.73
CA GLU A 508 7.46 23.82 1.96
C GLU A 508 8.12 24.70 3.05
N LEU A 509 7.92 24.32 4.32
CA LEU A 509 8.61 24.93 5.45
C LEU A 509 10.13 24.67 5.34
N PRO A 510 10.98 25.61 5.79
CA PRO A 510 12.40 25.34 5.97
C PRO A 510 12.63 24.15 6.90
N ASP A 511 13.81 23.55 6.79
CA ASP A 511 14.22 22.42 7.64
C ASP A 511 14.41 22.91 9.08
N VAL A 512 13.31 22.91 9.83
CA VAL A 512 13.26 23.35 11.21
C VAL A 512 13.56 22.23 12.19
N ILE A 513 13.87 21.01 11.74
CA ILE A 513 14.11 19.86 12.62
C ILE A 513 15.54 19.31 12.47
N ASP A 514 16.22 19.20 13.60
CA ASP A 514 17.42 18.40 13.76
C ASP A 514 17.02 17.03 14.33
N ALA A 515 17.01 16.03 13.44
CA ALA A 515 16.58 14.68 13.69
C ALA A 515 17.74 13.66 13.71
N ARG A 516 19.00 14.11 13.81
CA ARG A 516 20.21 13.25 13.75
C ARG A 516 20.19 12.09 14.74
N ASN A 517 19.65 12.30 15.93
CA ASN A 517 19.53 11.30 16.97
C ASN A 517 18.08 10.91 17.25
N ALA A 518 17.13 11.43 16.46
CA ALA A 518 15.73 11.35 16.80
C ALA A 518 15.18 9.95 16.55
N THR A 519 14.37 9.46 17.49
CA THR A 519 13.67 8.18 17.36
C THR A 519 12.17 8.40 17.42
N LEU A 520 11.48 7.99 16.35
CA LEU A 520 10.02 7.99 16.28
C LEU A 520 9.50 6.60 16.66
N THR A 521 8.62 6.54 17.66
CA THR A 521 7.88 5.34 18.06
C THR A 521 6.38 5.60 17.94
N LEU A 522 5.67 4.71 17.27
CA LEU A 522 4.22 4.70 17.12
C LEU A 522 3.70 3.31 17.52
N ASP A 523 2.75 3.24 18.45
CA ASP A 523 2.02 2.02 18.83
C ASP A 523 0.53 2.35 18.85
N ALA A 524 -0.18 1.94 17.80
CA ALA A 524 -1.61 2.10 17.67
C ALA A 524 -2.30 0.75 17.81
N ARG A 525 -3.14 0.62 18.83
CA ARG A 525 -3.92 -0.60 19.12
C ARG A 525 -5.39 -0.34 18.90
N THR A 526 -6.03 -1.15 18.06
CA THR A 526 -7.48 -1.13 17.89
C THR A 526 -8.06 -2.46 18.36
N VAL A 527 -8.81 -2.43 19.44
CA VAL A 527 -9.56 -3.60 19.94
C VAL A 527 -10.98 -3.51 19.42
N ARG A 528 -11.43 -4.51 18.68
CA ARG A 528 -12.83 -4.66 18.30
C ARG A 528 -13.49 -5.71 19.18
N SER A 529 -14.50 -5.30 19.94
CA SER A 529 -15.30 -6.18 20.78
C SER A 529 -16.42 -6.87 19.98
N GLN A 530 -17.01 -7.91 20.58
CA GLN A 530 -18.06 -8.74 19.99
C GLN A 530 -19.32 -7.95 19.56
N ASP A 531 -19.57 -6.79 20.17
CA ASP A 531 -20.66 -5.86 19.85
C ASP A 531 -20.37 -4.98 18.61
N GLY A 532 -19.22 -5.15 17.97
CA GLY A 532 -18.79 -4.38 16.80
C GLY A 532 -18.17 -3.02 17.14
N ALA A 533 -18.10 -2.64 18.42
CA ALA A 533 -17.45 -1.40 18.83
C ALA A 533 -15.93 -1.52 18.69
N ALA A 534 -15.33 -0.60 17.93
CA ALA A 534 -13.87 -0.49 17.81
C ALA A 534 -13.36 0.58 18.79
N ARG A 535 -12.39 0.19 19.62
CA ARG A 535 -11.69 1.07 20.56
C ARG A 535 -10.24 1.19 20.14
N THR A 536 -9.85 2.36 19.68
CA THR A 536 -8.47 2.65 19.28
C THR A 536 -7.76 3.45 20.36
N THR A 537 -6.59 2.97 20.77
CA THR A 537 -5.62 3.70 21.60
C THR A 537 -4.36 3.91 20.77
N VAL A 538 -3.82 5.12 20.75
CA VAL A 538 -2.57 5.42 20.06
C VAL A 538 -1.60 6.03 21.04
N GLU A 539 -0.36 5.54 20.99
CA GLU A 539 0.78 6.08 21.71
C GLU A 539 1.84 6.47 20.67
N GLY A 540 2.22 7.75 20.70
CA GLY A 540 3.29 8.30 19.87
C GLY A 540 4.38 8.85 20.75
N ARG A 541 5.64 8.64 20.38
CA ARG A 541 6.80 9.16 21.09
C ARG A 541 7.85 9.60 20.08
N LEU A 542 8.36 10.81 20.24
CA LEU A 542 9.48 11.35 19.49
C LEU A 542 10.55 11.78 20.50
N SER A 543 11.72 11.13 20.48
CA SER A 543 12.83 11.42 21.40
C SER A 543 14.01 12.06 20.68
N ASP A 544 14.85 12.76 21.45
CA ASP A 544 16.18 13.23 21.06
C ASP A 544 16.23 14.05 19.76
N PHE A 545 15.31 15.01 19.64
CA PHE A 545 15.23 15.92 18.51
C PHE A 545 15.38 17.38 18.96
N ALA A 546 15.79 18.24 18.03
CA ALA A 546 15.75 19.67 18.24
C ALA A 546 15.01 20.37 17.10
N LEU A 547 14.46 21.55 17.41
CA LEU A 547 13.88 22.43 16.41
C LEU A 547 14.75 23.68 16.26
N GLU A 548 15.19 23.97 15.05
CA GLU A 548 16.07 25.09 14.71
C GLU A 548 15.30 26.16 13.93
N PHE A 549 15.42 27.41 14.35
CA PHE A 549 14.64 28.53 13.81
C PHE A 549 15.55 29.61 13.25
N ALA A 550 16.00 29.44 12.01
CA ALA A 550 16.69 30.45 11.20
C ALA A 550 17.83 31.19 11.96
N ASP A 551 18.65 30.44 12.70
CA ASP A 551 19.74 30.94 13.55
C ASP A 551 19.31 31.91 14.68
N VAL A 552 18.03 31.90 15.05
CA VAL A 552 17.46 32.76 16.11
C VAL A 552 17.23 32.00 17.40
N ALA A 553 16.80 30.74 17.31
CA ALA A 553 16.55 29.90 18.47
C ALA A 553 16.64 28.42 18.11
N ARG A 554 17.07 27.62 19.08
CA ARG A 554 17.10 26.16 19.05
C ARG A 554 16.32 25.64 20.25
N VAL A 555 15.39 24.73 20.02
CA VAL A 555 14.61 24.06 21.08
C VAL A 555 14.93 22.59 21.09
N GLU A 556 15.66 22.14 22.10
CA GLU A 556 16.00 20.74 22.31
C GLU A 556 14.88 20.08 23.12
N ILE A 557 14.45 18.89 22.70
CA ILE A 557 13.40 18.12 23.37
C ILE A 557 13.92 16.69 23.54
N ALA A 558 14.13 16.27 24.78
CA ALA A 558 14.59 14.92 25.08
C ALA A 558 13.50 13.88 24.79
N ASP A 559 12.25 14.18 25.16
CA ASP A 559 11.14 13.25 24.97
C ASP A 559 9.83 14.01 24.74
N LEU A 560 9.13 13.71 23.66
CA LEU A 560 7.77 14.18 23.41
C LEU A 560 6.86 12.97 23.30
N ARG A 561 5.87 12.84 24.19
CA ARG A 561 4.89 11.75 24.19
C ARG A 561 3.49 12.25 23.95
N PHE A 562 2.74 11.42 23.24
CA PHE A 562 1.35 11.61 22.95
C PHE A 562 0.58 10.33 23.23
N ARG A 563 -0.58 10.46 23.89
CA ARG A 563 -1.49 9.34 24.11
C ARG A 563 -2.94 9.73 23.86
N THR A 564 -3.61 8.99 22.97
CA THR A 564 -5.07 9.05 22.78
C THR A 564 -5.73 7.74 23.15
N GLY A 565 -6.98 7.85 23.57
CA GLY A 565 -7.85 6.70 23.77
C GLY A 565 -9.32 7.09 23.71
N PRO A 566 -10.22 6.11 23.60
CA PRO A 566 -11.64 6.36 23.42
C PRO A 566 -12.23 7.13 24.60
N GLY A 567 -12.91 8.25 24.32
CA GLY A 567 -13.58 9.06 25.34
C GLY A 567 -12.65 9.82 26.29
N LYS A 568 -11.34 9.90 26.01
CA LYS A 568 -10.36 10.69 26.78
C LYS A 568 -9.85 11.85 25.94
N LYS A 569 -9.54 12.98 26.60
CA LYS A 569 -8.79 14.05 25.95
C LYS A 569 -7.38 13.53 25.62
N PRO A 570 -6.78 13.96 24.50
CA PRO A 570 -5.37 13.72 24.22
C PRO A 570 -4.49 14.14 25.40
N ASP A 571 -3.56 13.27 25.77
CA ASP A 571 -2.53 13.53 26.77
C ASP A 571 -1.20 13.78 26.04
N VAL A 572 -0.60 14.95 26.26
CA VAL A 572 0.64 15.37 25.62
C VAL A 572 1.61 15.81 26.70
N THR A 573 2.78 15.19 26.72
CA THR A 573 3.84 15.49 27.70
C THR A 573 5.16 15.67 26.97
N ALA A 574 5.93 16.69 27.35
CA ALA A 574 7.30 16.86 26.87
C ALA A 574 8.27 16.94 28.06
N ASP A 575 9.36 16.18 27.98
CA ASP A 575 10.44 16.16 28.97
C ASP A 575 11.73 16.69 28.35
N GLY A 576 12.56 17.33 29.18
CA GLY A 576 13.87 17.84 28.77
C GLY A 576 13.79 18.94 27.71
N VAL A 577 12.74 19.78 27.74
CA VAL A 577 12.60 20.91 26.82
C VAL A 577 13.55 22.04 27.23
N GLU A 578 14.52 22.36 26.36
CA GLU A 578 15.46 23.45 26.56
C GLU A 578 15.41 24.42 25.37
N VAL A 579 15.21 25.72 25.65
CA VAL A 579 15.28 26.78 24.65
C VAL A 579 16.63 27.50 24.75
N LYS A 580 17.36 27.55 23.63
CA LYS A 580 18.61 28.31 23.45
C LYS A 580 18.38 29.38 22.39
N PHE A 581 18.66 30.63 22.72
CA PHE A 581 18.62 31.72 21.73
C PHE A 581 19.94 31.75 20.95
N GLU A 582 19.88 31.96 19.65
CA GLU A 582 21.05 31.93 18.75
C GLU A 582 21.17 33.27 18.01
N GLY A 583 22.30 33.45 17.31
CA GLY A 583 22.57 34.60 16.47
C GLY A 583 22.36 35.95 17.17
N ALA A 584 21.50 36.80 16.60
CA ALA A 584 21.24 38.14 17.13
C ALA A 584 20.57 38.15 18.53
N LEU A 585 19.99 37.02 18.97
CA LEU A 585 19.31 36.91 20.27
C LEU A 585 20.13 36.15 21.33
N GLU A 586 21.36 35.73 21.02
CA GLU A 586 22.23 35.00 21.95
C GLU A 586 22.45 35.76 23.28
N PHE A 587 22.43 37.10 23.26
CA PHE A 587 22.56 37.94 24.46
C PHE A 587 21.50 37.64 25.54
N ILE A 588 20.32 37.11 25.14
CA ILE A 588 19.26 36.70 26.06
C ILE A 588 19.72 35.53 26.94
N ASN A 589 20.52 34.60 26.41
CA ASN A 589 21.10 33.50 27.20
C ASN A 589 22.05 34.02 28.28
N THR A 590 22.87 35.02 27.93
CA THR A 590 23.78 35.69 28.87
C THR A 590 23.00 36.41 29.96
N LEU A 591 21.94 37.13 29.58
CA LEU A 591 21.05 37.81 30.52
C LEU A 591 20.36 36.82 31.47
N ARG A 592 19.88 35.69 30.95
CA ARG A 592 19.31 34.58 31.73
C ARG A 592 20.32 34.03 32.75
N SER A 593 21.58 33.86 32.36
CA SER A 593 22.63 33.32 33.22
C SER A 593 23.11 34.31 34.29
N ALA A 594 22.98 35.62 34.03
CA ALA A 594 23.47 36.68 34.92
C ALA A 594 22.44 37.15 35.97
N LEU A 595 21.16 36.84 35.81
CA LEU A 595 20.09 37.30 36.71
C LEU A 595 19.80 36.27 37.82
N PRO A 596 19.76 36.67 39.10
CA PRO A 596 19.38 35.77 40.19
C PRO A 596 17.93 35.30 40.06
N ALA A 597 17.71 33.98 39.97
CA ALA A 597 16.38 33.37 39.85
C ALA A 597 15.42 33.79 40.99
N ASP A 598 15.98 34.07 42.17
CA ASP A 598 15.28 34.40 43.41
C ASP A 598 14.57 35.77 43.36
N VAL A 599 15.03 36.67 42.48
CA VAL A 599 14.53 38.06 42.38
C VAL A 599 13.66 38.28 41.14
N PHE A 600 13.92 37.53 40.06
CA PHE A 600 13.29 37.71 38.75
C PHE A 600 12.38 36.55 38.33
N GLY A 601 12.28 35.50 39.16
CA GLY A 601 11.61 34.24 38.82
C GLY A 601 12.44 33.41 37.82
N ALA A 602 11.98 32.18 37.52
CA ALA A 602 12.65 31.34 36.53
C ALA A 602 12.67 31.97 35.11
N GLY A 603 11.70 32.85 34.82
CA GLY A 603 11.53 33.59 33.57
C GLY A 603 11.18 32.71 32.36
N ALA A 604 11.80 31.55 32.24
CA ALA A 604 11.52 30.53 31.24
C ALA A 604 10.24 29.76 31.59
N TYR A 605 9.41 29.51 30.58
CA TYR A 605 8.25 28.64 30.66
C TYR A 605 8.16 27.79 29.40
N VAL A 606 7.62 26.60 29.57
CA VAL A 606 7.23 25.72 28.47
C VAL A 606 5.83 25.22 28.83
N ASP A 607 4.88 25.50 27.95
CA ASP A 607 3.51 25.03 28.04
C ASP A 607 3.24 24.09 26.85
N VAL A 608 2.78 22.89 27.17
CA VAL A 608 2.51 21.83 26.18
C VAL A 608 1.03 21.50 26.27
N GLY A 609 0.33 21.68 25.16
CA GLY A 609 -1.09 21.39 25.07
C GLY A 609 -1.46 20.66 23.78
N PRO A 610 -2.72 20.20 23.66
CA PRO A 610 -3.19 19.50 22.46
C PRO A 610 -3.11 20.33 21.17
N GLY A 611 -3.01 21.66 21.28
CA GLY A 611 -2.88 22.57 20.13
C GLY A 611 -1.44 22.95 19.76
N GLY A 612 -0.44 22.52 20.52
CA GLY A 612 0.96 22.87 20.25
C GLY A 612 1.85 23.01 21.48
N VAL A 613 3.11 23.34 21.24
CA VAL A 613 4.10 23.72 22.26
C VAL A 613 4.29 25.24 22.23
N THR A 614 4.19 25.88 23.39
CA THR A 614 4.56 27.29 23.59
C THR A 614 5.71 27.36 24.57
N ALA A 615 6.87 27.82 24.13
CA ALA A 615 8.07 27.92 24.96
C ALA A 615 8.60 29.33 24.90
N GLY A 616 8.96 29.93 26.04
CA GLY A 616 9.39 31.30 26.04
C GLY A 616 10.09 31.72 27.31
N TYR A 617 10.61 32.94 27.28
CA TYR A 617 11.23 33.62 28.40
C TYR A 617 10.54 34.97 28.60
N LYS A 618 10.01 35.21 29.79
CA LYS A 618 9.41 36.46 30.21
C LYS A 618 10.16 37.01 31.42
N LEU A 619 10.80 38.15 31.24
CA LEU A 619 11.51 38.87 32.29
C LEU A 619 10.85 40.22 32.51
N THR A 620 10.41 40.49 33.73
CA THR A 620 9.95 41.82 34.15
C THR A 620 10.98 42.42 35.08
N LEU A 621 11.53 43.58 34.72
CA LEU A 621 12.44 44.31 35.60
C LEU A 621 11.64 45.14 36.60
N PRO A 622 11.99 45.13 37.90
CA PRO A 622 11.42 46.07 38.86
C PRO A 622 11.84 47.50 38.49
N THR A 623 11.11 48.49 39.01
CA THR A 623 11.48 49.89 38.83
C THR A 623 12.86 50.16 39.43
N ILE A 624 13.79 50.65 38.60
CA ILE A 624 15.16 51.02 39.01
C ILE A 624 15.20 52.54 39.17
N GLY A 625 15.38 53.03 40.39
CA GLY A 625 15.53 54.46 40.69
C GLY A 625 16.90 54.76 41.31
N ILE A 626 17.68 55.66 40.69
CA ILE A 626 18.96 56.13 41.21
C ILE A 626 19.00 57.67 41.11
N GLY A 627 18.79 58.36 42.24
CA GLY A 627 18.81 59.82 42.30
C GLY A 627 17.73 60.44 41.41
N VAL A 628 18.15 61.19 40.38
CA VAL A 628 17.25 61.83 39.41
C VAL A 628 16.86 60.92 38.24
N PHE A 629 17.39 59.69 38.18
CA PHE A 629 17.10 58.69 37.13
C PHE A 629 16.07 57.66 37.63
N THR A 630 15.03 57.39 36.83
CA THR A 630 14.10 56.27 37.04
C THR A 630 13.82 55.52 35.74
N LEU A 631 13.88 54.19 35.78
CA LEU A 631 13.49 53.27 34.71
C LEU A 631 12.40 52.33 35.24
N SER A 632 11.23 52.30 34.62
CA SER A 632 10.10 51.45 35.01
C SER A 632 9.43 50.79 33.81
N ASN A 633 8.61 49.76 34.07
CA ASN A 633 7.85 49.03 33.05
C ASN A 633 8.72 48.38 31.95
N VAL A 634 9.94 47.98 32.27
CA VAL A 634 10.74 47.19 31.34
C VAL A 634 10.35 45.72 31.47
N ALA A 635 9.82 45.16 30.40
CA ALA A 635 9.58 43.73 30.27
C ALA A 635 10.25 43.23 28.99
N VAL A 636 10.89 42.07 29.03
CA VAL A 636 11.42 41.39 27.85
C VAL A 636 10.66 40.08 27.70
N LEU A 637 10.08 39.86 26.53
CA LEU A 637 9.41 38.63 26.13
C LEU A 637 10.12 38.06 24.91
N ALA A 638 10.42 36.77 24.95
CA ALA A 638 10.83 36.01 23.79
C ALA A 638 10.05 34.69 23.82
N GLU A 639 9.14 34.48 22.87
CA GLU A 639 8.17 33.38 22.87
C GLU A 639 8.19 32.67 21.50
N LEU A 640 8.36 31.37 21.52
CA LEU A 640 8.21 30.46 20.40
C LEU A 640 6.89 29.70 20.54
N LYS A 641 6.12 29.62 19.45
CA LYS A 641 4.89 28.85 19.38
C LYS A 641 4.91 27.89 18.19
N ILE A 642 4.87 26.60 18.50
CA ILE A 642 4.83 25.48 17.55
C ILE A 642 3.41 24.89 17.58
N PRO A 643 2.54 25.21 16.61
CA PRO A 643 1.24 24.57 16.47
C PRO A 643 1.36 23.11 16.01
N PHE A 644 0.39 22.27 16.39
CA PHE A 644 0.26 20.89 15.90
C PHE A 644 -0.78 20.72 14.78
N ASP A 645 -1.43 21.80 14.38
CA ASP A 645 -2.44 21.82 13.31
C ASP A 645 -1.87 22.23 11.95
N ASP A 646 -2.47 21.68 10.90
CA ASP A 646 -2.11 21.97 9.52
C ASP A 646 -2.51 23.41 9.17
N GLY A 647 -1.53 24.28 8.93
CA GLY A 647 -1.71 25.61 8.32
C GLY A 647 -1.40 26.80 9.22
N THR A 648 -1.29 26.60 10.54
CA THR A 648 -0.73 27.60 11.45
C THR A 648 0.80 27.51 11.39
N GLY A 649 1.47 28.59 10.99
CA GLY A 649 2.94 28.59 10.90
C GLY A 649 3.58 28.59 12.28
N VAL A 650 4.81 28.07 12.39
CA VAL A 650 5.62 28.22 13.60
C VAL A 650 6.02 29.68 13.74
N THR A 651 5.75 30.28 14.90
CA THR A 651 5.98 31.72 15.12
C THR A 651 6.93 31.98 16.28
N PHE A 652 7.78 32.97 16.10
CA PHE A 652 8.67 33.51 17.10
C PHE A 652 8.34 34.98 17.36
N ARG A 653 8.05 35.32 18.61
CA ARG A 653 7.72 36.67 19.07
C ARG A 653 8.80 37.17 20.01
N PHE A 654 9.34 38.35 19.73
CA PHE A 654 10.23 39.08 20.63
C PHE A 654 9.63 40.44 20.96
N SER A 655 9.63 40.83 22.23
CA SER A 655 9.14 42.14 22.66
C SER A 655 9.97 42.72 23.79
N VAL A 656 10.25 44.03 23.71
CA VAL A 656 10.82 44.85 24.78
C VAL A 656 9.79 45.92 25.13
N ALA A 657 9.11 45.71 26.25
CA ALA A 657 7.84 46.32 26.61
C ALA A 657 6.76 46.08 25.54
N GLU A 658 5.50 46.24 25.93
CA GLU A 658 4.38 46.13 25.00
C GLU A 658 3.73 47.50 24.83
N ARG A 659 2.93 47.67 23.78
CA ARG A 659 2.29 48.95 23.47
C ARG A 659 1.39 49.44 24.60
N GLU A 660 0.73 48.50 25.27
CA GLU A 660 -0.18 48.73 26.39
C GLU A 660 0.58 49.14 27.66
N HIS A 661 1.85 48.75 27.76
CA HIS A 661 2.72 48.95 28.91
C HIS A 661 4.15 49.33 28.45
N PRO A 662 4.36 50.52 27.85
CA PRO A 662 5.68 50.94 27.39
C PRO A 662 6.63 51.13 28.58
N PHE A 663 7.91 50.88 28.34
CA PHE A 663 8.94 51.23 29.31
C PHE A 663 9.02 52.75 29.44
N ILE A 664 9.35 53.24 30.64
CA ILE A 664 9.44 54.67 30.93
C ILE A 664 10.83 54.94 31.49
N VAL A 665 11.50 55.93 30.90
CA VAL A 665 12.80 56.46 31.35
C VAL A 665 12.60 57.91 31.76
N THR A 666 13.07 58.30 32.93
CA THR A 666 13.05 59.70 33.37
C THR A 666 14.39 60.06 33.99
N VAL A 667 14.92 61.22 33.61
CA VAL A 667 16.14 61.83 34.13
C VAL A 667 15.86 63.30 34.44
N SER A 668 15.64 63.61 35.72
CA SER A 668 15.25 64.94 36.20
C SER A 668 13.98 65.45 35.49
N LEU A 669 14.11 66.45 34.60
CA LEU A 669 13.00 67.03 33.83
C LEU A 669 12.81 66.38 32.47
N PHE A 670 13.77 65.57 32.02
CA PHE A 670 13.70 64.84 30.76
C PHE A 670 13.04 63.49 30.99
N GLY A 671 12.02 63.19 30.20
CA GLY A 671 11.25 61.95 30.29
C GLY A 671 11.09 61.34 28.91
N GLY A 672 10.86 60.04 28.85
CA GLY A 672 10.65 59.33 27.61
C GLY A 672 10.22 57.90 27.88
N GLY A 673 10.10 57.14 26.81
CA GLY A 673 9.68 55.76 26.89
C GLY A 673 9.55 55.12 25.53
N GLY A 674 9.15 53.87 25.52
CA GLY A 674 8.98 53.17 24.26
C GLY A 674 8.56 51.73 24.43
N TYR A 675 8.47 51.06 23.30
CA TYR A 675 8.31 49.61 23.23
C TYR A 675 8.78 49.14 21.85
N PHE A 676 9.05 47.84 21.75
CA PHE A 676 9.38 47.17 20.51
C PHE A 676 8.81 45.77 20.53
N SER A 677 8.23 45.32 19.42
CA SER A 677 7.73 43.96 19.24
C SER A 677 7.99 43.50 17.81
N LEU A 678 8.38 42.25 17.66
CA LEU A 678 8.69 41.56 16.41
C LEU A 678 7.99 40.20 16.43
N LEU A 679 7.30 39.85 15.36
CA LEU A 679 6.74 38.53 15.11
C LEU A 679 7.29 38.00 13.79
N VAL A 680 7.93 36.84 13.84
CA VAL A 680 8.50 36.13 12.70
C VAL A 680 7.78 34.79 12.55
N ASP A 681 7.39 34.46 11.33
CA ASP A 681 6.87 33.16 10.93
C ASP A 681 7.97 32.39 10.19
N ALA A 682 8.15 31.12 10.52
CA ALA A 682 9.23 30.31 9.95
C ALA A 682 9.15 30.16 8.42
N ALA A 683 7.94 30.11 7.83
CA ALA A 683 7.77 30.02 6.38
C ALA A 683 7.74 31.38 5.68
N ARG A 684 7.13 32.38 6.33
CA ARG A 684 6.77 33.65 5.69
C ARG A 684 7.71 34.80 6.07
N GLY A 685 8.66 34.58 6.98
CA GLY A 685 9.56 35.61 7.47
C GLY A 685 8.86 36.58 8.43
N VAL A 686 9.30 37.84 8.46
CA VAL A 686 8.75 38.85 9.38
C VAL A 686 7.29 39.15 9.05
N ARG A 687 6.38 38.83 9.97
CA ARG A 687 4.94 39.07 9.86
C ARG A 687 4.54 40.41 10.44
N GLN A 688 5.17 40.78 11.55
CA GLN A 688 4.85 42.01 12.26
C GLN A 688 6.09 42.63 12.90
N ILE A 689 6.25 43.93 12.76
CA ILE A 689 7.13 44.76 13.58
C ILE A 689 6.30 45.90 14.12
N GLU A 690 6.37 46.21 15.40
CA GLU A 690 5.79 47.42 15.96
C GLU A 690 6.75 48.02 16.98
N GLY A 691 6.97 49.32 16.93
CA GLY A 691 7.77 49.98 17.94
C GLY A 691 7.47 51.46 18.04
N ALA A 692 7.74 52.02 19.21
CA ALA A 692 7.71 53.45 19.42
C ALA A 692 8.84 53.85 20.36
N ILE A 693 9.40 55.03 20.11
CA ILE A 693 10.31 55.70 21.03
C ILE A 693 9.85 57.15 21.17
N GLU A 694 9.72 57.60 22.42
CA GLU A 694 9.32 58.94 22.80
C GLU A 694 10.38 59.53 23.73
N PHE A 695 10.69 60.81 23.53
CA PHE A 695 11.58 61.58 24.39
C PHE A 695 11.05 63.00 24.53
N GLY A 696 11.34 63.64 25.64
CA GLY A 696 10.88 64.98 25.89
C GLY A 696 11.21 65.45 27.30
N GLY A 697 10.45 66.42 27.76
CA GLY A 697 10.58 66.91 29.13
C GLY A 697 9.28 67.46 29.67
N ALA A 698 9.14 67.35 30.99
CA ALA A 698 8.00 67.84 31.72
C ALA A 698 8.47 68.58 32.99
N VAL A 699 7.88 69.74 33.24
CA VAL A 699 8.09 70.52 34.45
C VAL A 699 6.73 70.89 35.01
N ALA A 700 6.53 70.64 36.29
CA ALA A 700 5.33 71.04 37.02
C ALA A 700 5.72 71.81 38.27
N LEU A 701 4.93 72.82 38.62
CA LEU A 701 5.09 73.67 39.78
C LEU A 701 3.75 73.75 40.52
N ASP A 702 3.79 73.55 41.84
CA ASP A 702 2.63 73.70 42.72
C ASP A 702 2.95 74.72 43.82
N LEU A 703 2.16 75.80 43.87
CA LEU A 703 2.29 76.90 44.83
C LEU A 703 1.15 76.88 45.88
N GLY A 704 0.39 75.79 45.97
CA GLY A 704 -0.73 75.59 46.89
C GLY A 704 -2.04 76.26 46.46
N VAL A 705 -1.99 77.54 46.07
CA VAL A 705 -3.16 78.26 45.52
C VAL A 705 -3.32 78.11 44.01
N ALA A 706 -2.24 77.75 43.32
CA ALA A 706 -2.22 77.45 41.89
C ALA A 706 -1.16 76.40 41.59
N SER A 707 -1.50 75.42 40.76
CA SER A 707 -0.60 74.39 40.25
C SER A 707 -0.66 74.37 38.74
N GLY A 708 0.48 74.18 38.09
CA GLY A 708 0.55 74.13 36.64
C GLY A 708 1.75 73.35 36.17
N GLY A 709 1.64 72.79 34.97
CA GLY A 709 2.71 72.01 34.38
C GLY A 709 2.72 72.16 32.88
N VAL A 710 3.89 71.98 32.29
CA VAL A 710 4.10 71.95 30.85
C VAL A 710 4.93 70.71 30.52
N SER A 711 4.55 69.99 29.48
CA SER A 711 5.31 68.88 28.92
C SER A 711 5.43 69.01 27.41
N VAL A 712 6.60 68.73 26.87
CA VAL A 712 6.85 68.62 25.43
C VAL A 712 7.45 67.24 25.19
N MET A 713 6.76 66.41 24.42
CA MET A 713 7.18 65.06 24.05
C MET A 713 7.24 64.96 22.53
N ALA A 714 8.31 64.39 22.00
CA ALA A 714 8.47 64.07 20.60
C ALA A 714 8.78 62.59 20.46
N GLY A 715 8.26 61.94 19.43
CA GLY A 715 8.47 60.52 19.25
C GLY A 715 8.31 60.05 17.82
N ILE A 716 8.79 58.84 17.59
CA ILE A 716 8.62 58.11 16.34
C ILE A 716 7.93 56.81 16.70
N ARG A 717 6.90 56.47 15.92
CA ARG A 717 6.22 55.18 15.95
C ARG A 717 6.31 54.55 14.58
N PHE A 718 6.65 53.27 14.53
CA PHE A 718 6.66 52.51 13.29
C PHE A 718 5.89 51.21 13.48
N SER A 719 5.23 50.77 12.42
CA SER A 719 4.64 49.44 12.36
C SER A 719 4.79 48.86 10.95
N LEU A 720 5.01 47.56 10.88
CA LEU A 720 5.07 46.77 9.66
C LEU A 720 4.16 45.56 9.89
N SER A 721 3.25 45.31 8.97
CA SER A 721 2.48 44.07 8.85
C SER A 721 2.76 43.44 7.48
N ASP A 722 2.12 42.31 7.19
CA ASP A 722 2.22 41.67 5.86
C ASP A 722 1.90 42.63 4.71
N THR A 723 0.84 43.42 4.89
CA THR A 723 0.24 44.28 3.86
C THR A 723 0.66 45.73 3.98
N ASP A 724 0.92 46.21 5.21
CA ASP A 724 1.01 47.63 5.49
C ASP A 724 2.32 47.99 6.20
N ALA A 725 2.87 49.15 5.88
CA ALA A 725 3.94 49.76 6.64
C ALA A 725 3.54 51.18 7.01
N SER A 726 3.73 51.57 8.27
CA SER A 726 3.51 52.93 8.72
C SER A 726 4.68 53.46 9.55
N LEU A 727 4.97 54.75 9.37
CA LEU A 727 5.97 55.49 10.13
C LEU A 727 5.37 56.85 10.49
N THR A 728 5.13 57.07 11.78
CA THR A 728 4.58 58.31 12.33
C THR A 728 5.63 59.01 13.18
N GLY A 729 6.04 60.21 12.77
CA GLY A 729 6.68 61.16 13.68
C GLY A 729 5.61 62.03 14.34
N TYR A 730 5.72 62.27 15.65
CA TYR A 730 4.79 63.13 16.36
C TYR A 730 5.46 64.03 17.39
N LEU A 731 4.82 65.16 17.67
CA LEU A 731 5.18 66.14 18.69
C LEU A 731 3.91 66.48 19.49
N ARG A 732 3.95 66.26 20.80
CA ARG A 732 2.88 66.58 21.73
C ARG A 732 3.38 67.62 22.75
N CYS A 733 2.75 68.78 22.77
CA CYS A 733 2.94 69.78 23.81
C CYS A 733 1.66 69.88 24.65
N ASN A 734 1.75 69.68 25.95
CA ASN A 734 0.64 69.89 26.87
C ASN A 734 1.05 70.95 27.89
N GLY A 735 0.14 71.85 28.23
CA GLY A 735 0.25 72.70 29.39
C GLY A 735 -1.08 72.75 30.14
N PHE A 736 -1.03 72.76 31.46
CA PHE A 736 -2.22 73.01 32.27
C PHE A 736 -1.92 73.98 33.41
N LEU A 737 -2.95 74.70 33.84
CA LEU A 737 -2.95 75.56 35.02
C LEU A 737 -4.27 75.34 35.76
N SER A 738 -4.17 74.97 37.04
CA SER A 738 -5.27 74.81 37.97
C SER A 738 -5.14 75.84 39.09
N VAL A 739 -6.21 76.58 39.37
CA VAL A 739 -6.26 77.59 40.44
C VAL A 739 -7.32 77.18 41.46
N LEU A 740 -6.91 77.04 42.72
CA LEU A 740 -7.74 76.62 43.86
C LEU A 740 -8.47 75.27 43.67
N GLY A 741 -8.10 74.47 42.66
CA GLY A 741 -8.84 73.27 42.25
C GLY A 741 -10.23 73.55 41.66
N ILE A 742 -10.61 74.83 41.51
CA ILE A 742 -11.92 75.26 41.02
C ILE A 742 -11.86 75.54 39.52
N VAL A 743 -10.79 76.16 39.02
CA VAL A 743 -10.63 76.47 37.59
C VAL A 743 -9.40 75.77 37.06
N THR A 744 -9.56 74.94 36.03
CA THR A 744 -8.44 74.29 35.32
C THR A 744 -8.52 74.62 33.85
N VAL A 745 -7.44 75.14 33.29
CA VAL A 745 -7.26 75.34 31.85
C VAL A 745 -6.18 74.39 31.39
N SER A 746 -6.45 73.59 30.36
CA SER A 746 -5.44 72.75 29.70
C SER A 746 -5.39 73.04 28.21
N VAL A 747 -4.19 73.10 27.66
CA VAL A 747 -3.92 73.26 26.24
C VAL A 747 -3.09 72.08 25.80
N GLU A 748 -3.56 71.36 24.79
CA GLU A 748 -2.85 70.26 24.16
C GLU A 748 -2.66 70.58 22.69
N PHE A 749 -1.41 70.64 22.25
CA PHE A 749 -1.02 70.71 20.87
C PHE A 749 -0.42 69.36 20.46
N TYR A 750 -0.97 68.73 19.44
CA TYR A 750 -0.52 67.46 18.91
C TYR A 750 -0.30 67.57 17.39
N LEU A 751 0.95 67.42 16.97
CA LEU A 751 1.36 67.46 15.56
C LEU A 751 1.90 66.08 15.18
N GLN A 752 1.37 65.48 14.13
CA GLN A 752 1.85 64.20 13.60
C GLN A 752 2.08 64.28 12.09
N LEU A 753 3.08 63.56 11.63
CA LEU A 753 3.38 63.29 10.23
C LEU A 753 3.50 61.79 10.05
N THR A 754 2.58 61.20 9.30
CA THR A 754 2.49 59.75 9.08
C THR A 754 2.73 59.42 7.62
N TYR A 755 3.71 58.55 7.36
CA TYR A 755 3.83 57.81 6.12
C TYR A 755 3.10 56.47 6.26
N GLU A 756 2.21 56.15 5.33
CA GLU A 756 1.55 54.84 5.22
C GLU A 756 1.80 54.27 3.83
N LYS A 757 2.17 53.00 3.74
CA LYS A 757 2.30 52.26 2.50
C LYS A 757 1.45 51.00 2.58
N ARG A 758 0.51 50.84 1.65
CA ARG A 758 -0.28 49.62 1.51
C ARG A 758 0.15 48.87 0.25
N LYS A 759 0.61 47.63 0.43
CA LYS A 759 1.15 46.81 -0.66
C LYS A 759 0.06 46.31 -1.60
N ASP A 760 -1.14 46.04 -1.08
CA ASP A 760 -2.27 45.48 -1.83
C ASP A 760 -2.77 46.39 -2.96
N ILE A 761 -2.78 47.70 -2.72
CA ILE A 761 -3.22 48.73 -3.67
C ILE A 761 -2.05 49.54 -4.25
N HIS A 762 -0.81 49.14 -3.99
CA HIS A 762 0.42 49.83 -4.41
C HIS A 762 0.41 51.35 -4.14
N GLN A 763 -0.14 51.76 -2.99
CA GLN A 763 -0.33 53.16 -2.65
C GLN A 763 0.51 53.53 -1.43
N SER A 764 1.25 54.63 -1.53
CA SER A 764 1.85 55.30 -0.37
C SER A 764 1.19 56.66 -0.16
N VAL A 765 0.96 57.05 1.08
CA VAL A 765 0.38 58.35 1.44
C VAL A 765 1.17 58.94 2.59
N ILE A 766 1.53 60.21 2.50
CA ILE A 766 2.02 61.00 3.62
C ILE A 766 0.89 61.91 4.09
N SER A 767 0.50 61.81 5.36
CA SER A 767 -0.50 62.67 5.98
C SER A 767 0.09 63.43 7.16
N GLY A 768 -0.08 64.74 7.17
CA GLY A 768 0.22 65.61 8.30
C GLY A 768 -1.07 66.04 8.98
N ARG A 769 -1.17 65.88 10.30
CA ARG A 769 -2.31 66.36 11.10
C ARG A 769 -1.81 67.13 12.32
N GLY A 770 -2.28 68.36 12.48
CA GLY A 770 -2.06 69.20 13.67
C GLY A 770 -3.38 69.45 14.39
N THR A 771 -3.43 69.20 15.69
CA THR A 771 -4.61 69.40 16.52
C THR A 771 -4.26 70.25 17.73
N LEU A 772 -5.00 71.33 17.96
CA LEU A 772 -4.94 72.14 19.16
C LEU A 772 -6.24 71.99 19.93
N THR A 773 -6.18 71.42 21.12
CA THR A 773 -7.32 71.24 22.02
C THR A 773 -7.14 72.12 23.24
N VAL A 774 -8.10 73.03 23.47
CA VAL A 774 -8.17 73.85 24.67
C VAL A 774 -9.35 73.37 25.50
N SER A 775 -9.10 72.99 26.75
CA SER A 775 -10.13 72.60 27.70
C SER A 775 -10.16 73.58 28.87
N VAL A 776 -11.37 74.01 29.24
CA VAL A 776 -11.62 74.79 30.45
C VAL A 776 -12.60 74.03 31.32
N ARG A 777 -12.18 73.76 32.55
CA ARG A 777 -12.98 73.13 33.60
C ARG A 777 -13.20 74.13 34.73
N ILE A 778 -14.46 74.33 35.12
CA ILE A 778 -14.88 75.12 36.27
C ILE A 778 -15.71 74.22 37.19
N ALA A 779 -15.17 73.88 38.35
CA ALA A 779 -15.70 72.91 39.32
C ALA A 779 -16.05 71.55 38.67
N PHE A 780 -17.34 71.28 38.49
CA PHE A 780 -17.88 70.04 37.89
C PHE A 780 -18.29 70.20 36.41
N PHE A 781 -18.13 71.38 35.81
CA PHE A 781 -18.38 71.62 34.39
C PHE A 781 -17.06 71.68 33.60
N SER A 782 -16.99 71.00 32.46
CA SER A 782 -15.84 71.07 31.54
C SER A 782 -16.30 71.25 30.10
N LYS A 783 -15.62 72.12 29.35
CA LYS A 783 -15.83 72.27 27.91
C LYS A 783 -14.47 72.26 27.20
N SER A 784 -14.37 71.43 26.16
CA SER A 784 -13.19 71.36 25.29
C SER A 784 -13.54 71.85 23.89
N VAL A 785 -12.64 72.61 23.28
CA VAL A 785 -12.70 73.05 21.88
C VAL A 785 -11.43 72.56 21.19
N SER A 786 -11.59 71.85 20.08
CA SER A 786 -10.49 71.32 19.29
C SER A 786 -10.49 71.92 17.89
N LEU A 787 -9.33 72.42 17.47
CA LEU A 787 -9.05 72.89 16.12
C LEU A 787 -8.08 71.90 15.47
N SER A 788 -8.50 71.28 14.37
CA SER A 788 -7.67 70.32 13.64
C SER A 788 -7.42 70.80 12.21
N LEU A 789 -6.17 70.74 11.77
CA LEU A 789 -5.76 70.91 10.38
C LEU A 789 -5.14 69.60 9.89
N GLU A 790 -5.57 69.13 8.73
CA GLU A 790 -5.04 67.93 8.10
C GLU A 790 -4.69 68.21 6.65
N ARG A 791 -3.57 67.65 6.19
CA ARG A 791 -3.15 67.68 4.80
C ARG A 791 -2.52 66.35 4.43
N SER A 792 -2.96 65.76 3.33
CA SER A 792 -2.42 64.50 2.80
C SER A 792 -1.85 64.68 1.40
N PHE A 793 -0.84 63.87 1.11
CA PHE A 793 -0.17 63.77 -0.18
C PHE A 793 -0.10 62.28 -0.54
N ALA A 794 -0.81 61.87 -1.59
CA ALA A 794 -0.65 60.53 -2.14
C ALA A 794 0.63 60.49 -2.99
N GLY A 795 1.43 59.44 -2.83
CA GLY A 795 2.49 59.06 -3.76
C GLY A 795 1.89 58.56 -5.09
N ALA A 796 2.70 58.56 -6.15
CA ALA A 796 2.25 58.12 -7.46
C ALA A 796 1.95 56.60 -7.43
N PRO A 797 0.88 56.12 -8.11
CA PRO A 797 0.65 54.70 -8.29
C PRO A 797 1.76 54.14 -9.19
N GLY A 798 2.80 53.58 -8.58
CA GLY A 798 3.94 52.99 -9.29
C GLY A 798 5.33 53.52 -8.92
N ASP A 799 5.55 54.11 -7.73
CA ASP A 799 6.91 54.46 -7.32
C ASP A 799 7.82 53.20 -7.28
N PRO A 800 8.96 53.21 -8.01
CA PRO A 800 9.86 52.07 -8.11
C PRO A 800 10.37 51.64 -6.73
N SER A 801 10.49 50.34 -6.50
CA SER A 801 11.08 49.80 -5.28
C SER A 801 12.54 50.22 -5.15
N PHE A 802 13.12 50.16 -3.95
CA PHE A 802 14.55 50.46 -3.77
C PHE A 802 15.44 49.62 -4.71
N SER A 803 15.06 48.36 -4.96
CA SER A 803 15.71 47.47 -5.94
C SER A 803 15.53 47.90 -7.39
N ASP A 804 14.45 48.61 -7.73
CA ASP A 804 14.26 49.18 -9.07
C ASP A 804 15.06 50.47 -9.27
N CYS A 805 15.41 51.15 -8.18
CA CYS A 805 16.18 52.40 -8.18
C CYS A 805 17.69 52.19 -8.00
N VAL A 806 18.10 51.13 -7.30
CA VAL A 806 19.49 50.86 -6.92
C VAL A 806 19.86 49.44 -7.32
N LEU A 807 20.69 49.33 -8.36
CA LEU A 807 21.31 48.06 -8.73
C LEU A 807 22.24 47.59 -7.60
N GLU A 808 22.31 46.27 -7.38
CA GLU A 808 23.14 45.66 -6.32
C GLU A 808 24.62 46.12 -6.41
N SER A 809 25.12 46.34 -7.62
CA SER A 809 26.47 46.87 -7.87
C SER A 809 26.67 48.27 -7.29
N HIS A 810 25.69 49.18 -7.43
CA HIS A 810 25.79 50.54 -6.90
C HIS A 810 25.70 50.57 -5.36
N TRP A 811 24.97 49.64 -4.76
CA TRP A 811 24.91 49.53 -3.30
C TRP A 811 26.23 49.01 -2.72
N ARG A 812 26.87 48.03 -3.36
CA ARG A 812 28.21 47.56 -2.96
C ARG A 812 29.25 48.69 -3.08
N GLU A 813 29.24 49.42 -4.19
CA GLU A 813 30.16 50.54 -4.42
C GLU A 813 29.95 51.69 -3.40
N TYR A 814 28.70 51.98 -3.05
CA TYR A 814 28.36 52.91 -1.96
C TYR A 814 28.87 52.40 -0.60
N CYS A 815 28.68 51.12 -0.26
CA CYS A 815 29.15 50.56 1.00
C CYS A 815 30.69 50.54 1.09
N GLU A 816 31.38 50.23 -0.01
CA GLU A 816 32.84 50.27 -0.10
C GLU A 816 33.41 51.69 0.07
N ALA A 817 32.69 52.71 -0.41
CA ALA A 817 33.11 54.11 -0.25
C ALA A 817 33.05 54.62 1.20
N TYR A 818 32.36 53.91 2.11
CA TYR A 818 32.21 54.25 3.53
C TYR A 818 32.73 53.16 4.48
N ALA A 819 33.37 52.11 3.96
CA ALA A 819 34.10 51.14 4.79
C ALA A 819 35.44 51.75 5.24
N PRO A 820 35.85 51.60 6.52
CA PRO A 820 37.10 52.15 7.05
C PRO A 820 38.37 51.49 6.47
#